data_AF-A0A0A7FRX8-F1
#
_entry.id   AF-A0A0A7FRX8-F1
#
_cell.length_a   1.000
_cell.length_b   1.000
_cell.length_c   1.000
_cell.angle_alpha   90.00
_cell.angle_beta   90.00
_cell.angle_gamma   90.00
#
_symmetry.space_group_name_H-M   'P 1'
#
loop_
_entity.id
_entity.type
_entity.pdbx_description
1 polymer ?
#
loop_
_entity_poly.entity_id
_entity_poly.type
_entity_poly.pdbx_seq_one_letter_code
_entity_poly.pdbx_strand_id
1 'polypeptide(L)'
;MKKYLKTLLIIGLTFIYTLGFSICPKALPNDLNLVLDSSTTNKLNKHFRKSTDPIDISKNPNLNLTGLDKLNISGSSQFTDGSLSLIKDSIGDKNIIVVDLREESHGFINGLAVSWENKLNNANAGLSLSEITNDENQKLQSIKLNEPLTFYSNKDIKKQITPTKVENEATLVKNKGLSYVRIPVTDGKLPSEDMVNYFVNFVKNQPKNSWLHFHCKAGLGRTTTFMIMYDIMKNCKDVSLNDIITRQVILSNMSESSAKGFFSGSRFDFLNKFYNRCKSNEFSAPSKNTSSTNSNPTDSYIKNSIMPKHLYVISENDMTKEERTMIATLQGLVATKSTKQIYITTSSEPDYNIWLKDLKKNYKVKYKKLKDPWKLIKKFKNDIGGYVLYSNKNFHSINNACSLASLKDSIAIDETLESKLKEYGITNLTGDCRNTDKEWGYKNLWNSGLNHSIVIELSPEKAMPLRDYAIMSKSLMFYEDSVKDETLRSKIFESMDNNSHCLGWGPDEHTNVSIASKYGVDVVAADWSYNLSILSSFPSNPIKQKTNNNFIDEDGVHYVTFIMSDGDNQQWLLGSNYGSKDWFGSSYRESFNLGWSLSPSLYYLAPTVFNRYYESAGSSNYSDNYIVPPSGNGYMYPSKFPSDKLNSYTEILNDYMGKCDQNYVLILDDETLYRKDIWDKYTKHNNIDGLFYLNYNKNNSYSGKTIWSNNKPVVSCRDLLWGGLEDENTLVKNINERVNKGFTNKKDITSYTFVCVHVWSNTMNNVQYVVSKLNENPKVRVVTPNNFMDLIKKNVSHNYI
;
A
#
# COMPACT_ATOMS: atom_id res chain seq x y z
N MET A 1 3.90 31.12 50.45
CA MET A 1 3.10 30.77 49.26
C MET A 1 3.12 31.81 48.11
N LYS A 2 3.48 33.09 48.30
CA LYS A 2 3.52 34.07 47.18
C LYS A 2 4.83 34.14 46.37
N LYS A 3 5.93 33.51 46.83
CA LYS A 3 7.24 33.54 46.12
C LYS A 3 7.48 32.33 45.21
N TYR A 4 6.78 31.22 45.42
CA TYR A 4 6.90 30.00 44.61
C TYR A 4 6.03 30.00 43.34
N LEU A 5 4.99 30.86 43.27
CA LEU A 5 4.13 30.97 42.09
C LEU A 5 4.79 31.75 40.93
N LYS A 6 5.74 32.65 41.22
CA LYS A 6 6.41 33.47 40.18
C LYS A 6 7.47 32.69 39.40
N THR A 7 8.11 31.69 40.00
CA THR A 7 9.16 30.89 39.33
C THR A 7 8.57 29.82 38.41
N LEU A 8 7.41 29.26 38.76
CA LEU A 8 6.67 28.32 37.91
C LEU A 8 6.06 28.99 36.66
N LEU A 9 5.69 30.27 36.75
CA LEU A 9 5.18 31.01 35.58
C LEU A 9 6.29 31.36 34.58
N ILE A 10 7.52 31.58 35.03
CA ILE A 10 8.65 31.95 34.16
C ILE A 10 9.25 30.71 33.46
N ILE A 11 9.23 29.53 34.10
CA ILE A 11 9.66 28.26 33.49
C ILE A 11 8.59 27.73 32.50
N GLY A 12 7.30 27.97 32.76
CA GLY A 12 6.23 27.66 31.81
C GLY A 12 6.25 28.52 30.54
N LEU A 13 6.72 29.77 30.62
CA LEU A 13 6.81 30.68 29.48
C LEU A 13 8.08 30.49 28.62
N THR A 14 9.14 29.85 29.15
CA THR A 14 10.34 29.52 28.37
C THR A 14 10.25 28.18 27.65
N PHE A 15 9.41 27.24 28.11
CA PHE A 15 9.18 25.97 27.41
C PHE A 15 8.27 26.09 26.17
N ILE A 16 7.54 27.21 26.03
CA ILE A 16 6.70 27.50 24.86
C ILE A 16 7.52 28.09 23.68
N TYR A 17 8.76 28.54 23.93
CA TYR A 17 9.60 29.12 22.88
C TYR A 17 10.59 28.16 22.20
N THR A 18 10.74 26.91 22.67
CA THR A 18 11.65 25.92 22.07
C THR A 18 10.96 24.75 21.37
N LEU A 19 9.63 24.65 21.45
CA LEU A 19 8.80 23.74 20.63
C LEU A 19 8.09 24.55 19.54
N GLY A 20 8.88 25.13 18.65
CA GLY A 20 8.39 25.70 17.39
C GLY A 20 8.01 24.59 16.41
N PHE A 21 7.08 23.70 16.76
CA PHE A 21 6.29 23.03 15.73
C PHE A 21 5.48 24.12 15.05
N SER A 22 5.93 24.52 13.86
CA SER A 22 5.10 25.30 12.95
C SER A 22 3.99 24.37 12.45
N ILE A 23 2.97 24.14 13.28
CA ILE A 23 1.66 23.70 12.81
C ILE A 23 1.19 24.85 11.93
N CYS A 24 1.38 24.75 10.61
CA CYS A 24 0.68 25.64 9.68
C CYS A 24 -0.78 25.21 9.73
N PRO A 25 -1.69 26.01 10.34
CA PRO A 25 -3.09 25.65 10.31
C PRO A 25 -3.58 25.79 8.87
N LYS A 26 -4.42 24.85 8.42
CA LYS A 26 -5.27 25.01 7.24
C LYS A 26 -5.96 26.37 7.35
N ALA A 27 -5.88 27.19 6.30
CA ALA A 27 -6.52 28.50 6.32
C ALA A 27 -8.02 28.36 6.60
N LEU A 28 -8.57 29.20 7.47
CA LEU A 28 -10.00 29.21 7.76
C LEU A 28 -10.79 29.51 6.46
N PRO A 29 -11.97 28.90 6.24
CA PRO A 29 -12.74 29.05 5.00
C PRO A 29 -13.06 30.50 4.58
N ASN A 30 -13.10 31.43 5.55
CA ASN A 30 -13.43 32.84 5.31
C ASN A 30 -12.30 33.67 4.68
N ASP A 31 -11.10 33.10 4.48
CA ASP A 31 -9.93 33.80 3.93
C ASP A 31 -9.56 33.37 2.50
N LEU A 32 -10.38 32.55 1.84
CA LEU A 32 -10.11 32.00 0.51
C LEU A 32 -10.96 32.65 -0.58
N ASN A 33 -10.29 33.25 -1.55
CA ASN A 33 -10.91 33.91 -2.68
C ASN A 33 -10.72 33.09 -3.96
N LEU A 34 -11.82 32.82 -4.67
CA LEU A 34 -11.76 32.23 -6.02
C LEU A 34 -11.33 33.32 -7.02
N VAL A 35 -10.16 33.16 -7.64
CA VAL A 35 -9.61 34.13 -8.59
C VAL A 35 -9.44 33.51 -9.98
N LEU A 36 -9.34 34.39 -10.98
CA LEU A 36 -9.07 34.02 -12.36
C LEU A 36 -7.56 34.11 -12.64
N ASP A 37 -6.90 32.97 -12.82
CA ASP A 37 -5.47 32.89 -13.11
C ASP A 37 -5.14 33.30 -14.54
N SER A 38 -5.95 32.81 -15.50
CA SER A 38 -5.78 33.11 -16.92
C SER A 38 -7.10 33.01 -17.66
N SER A 39 -7.32 33.93 -18.60
CA SER A 39 -8.43 33.86 -19.57
C SER A 39 -7.97 33.91 -21.02
N THR A 40 -6.65 33.81 -21.25
CA THR A 40 -6.08 33.85 -22.59
C THR A 40 -6.13 32.46 -23.21
N THR A 41 -6.95 32.28 -24.24
CA THR A 41 -7.13 31.00 -24.95
C THR A 41 -6.39 30.93 -26.29
N ASN A 42 -6.11 32.09 -26.91
CA ASN A 42 -5.69 32.17 -28.32
C ASN A 42 -4.22 32.57 -28.50
N LYS A 43 -3.42 32.55 -27.43
CA LYS A 43 -1.97 32.81 -27.46
C LYS A 43 -1.28 31.92 -26.44
N LEU A 44 0.01 31.61 -26.66
CA LEU A 44 0.85 30.94 -25.69
C LEU A 44 0.92 31.74 -24.38
N ASN A 45 1.05 31.03 -23.27
CA ASN A 45 1.05 31.66 -21.95
C ASN A 45 2.32 32.48 -21.72
N LYS A 46 2.27 33.31 -20.68
CA LYS A 46 3.44 34.06 -20.23
C LYS A 46 4.57 33.08 -19.89
N HIS A 47 5.79 33.52 -20.20
CA HIS A 47 7.01 32.76 -19.93
C HIS A 47 7.01 31.35 -20.54
N PHE A 48 6.24 31.09 -21.60
CA PHE A 48 6.43 29.87 -22.38
C PHE A 48 7.82 29.88 -23.04
N ARG A 49 8.62 28.86 -22.74
CA ARG A 49 9.94 28.64 -23.34
C ARG A 49 10.25 27.16 -23.44
N LYS A 50 11.05 26.78 -24.43
CA LYS A 50 11.58 25.43 -24.63
C LYS A 50 13.08 25.42 -24.46
N SER A 51 13.62 24.29 -24.04
CA SER A 51 15.06 24.03 -24.00
C SER A 51 15.74 24.11 -25.38
N THR A 52 14.96 24.08 -26.46
CA THR A 52 15.42 24.23 -27.85
C THR A 52 15.29 25.65 -28.38
N ASP A 53 14.75 26.60 -27.61
CA ASP A 53 14.60 27.98 -28.07
C ASP A 53 15.96 28.70 -28.10
N PRO A 54 16.18 29.66 -29.02
CA PRO A 54 17.40 30.44 -29.07
C PRO A 54 17.66 31.21 -27.76
N ILE A 55 18.93 31.27 -27.35
CA ILE A 55 19.38 31.99 -26.14
C ILE A 55 20.26 33.17 -26.56
N ASP A 56 19.97 34.36 -26.03
CA ASP A 56 20.85 35.51 -26.16
C ASP A 56 22.07 35.37 -25.25
N ILE A 57 23.21 35.07 -25.85
CA ILE A 57 24.50 34.91 -25.16
C ILE A 57 25.39 36.15 -25.25
N SER A 58 24.89 37.30 -25.74
CA SER A 58 25.67 38.53 -25.90
C SER A 58 26.36 38.98 -24.60
N LYS A 59 25.68 38.82 -23.46
CA LYS A 59 26.21 39.13 -22.11
C LYS A 59 27.05 38.00 -21.51
N ASN A 60 27.00 36.78 -22.08
CA ASN A 60 27.73 35.61 -21.59
C ASN A 60 28.33 34.82 -22.79
N PRO A 61 29.32 35.35 -23.52
CA PRO A 61 29.80 34.76 -24.77
C PRO A 61 30.34 33.33 -24.63
N ASN A 62 30.79 32.97 -23.44
CA ASN A 62 31.37 31.67 -23.11
C ASN A 62 30.38 30.71 -22.41
N LEU A 63 29.08 31.00 -22.42
CA LEU A 63 28.06 30.19 -21.76
C LEU A 63 28.01 28.76 -22.34
N ASN A 64 28.15 27.75 -21.47
CA ASN A 64 28.13 26.36 -21.91
C ASN A 64 26.69 25.86 -22.17
N LEU A 65 26.36 25.67 -23.45
CA LEU A 65 25.05 25.19 -23.92
C LEU A 65 24.98 23.67 -24.13
N THR A 66 26.03 22.92 -23.77
CA THR A 66 26.09 21.46 -23.96
C THR A 66 24.86 20.78 -23.34
N GLY A 67 24.20 19.94 -24.14
CA GLY A 67 23.08 19.09 -23.72
C GLY A 67 21.76 19.81 -23.46
N LEU A 68 21.69 21.14 -23.65
CA LEU A 68 20.48 21.93 -23.41
C LEU A 68 19.36 21.58 -24.41
N ASP A 69 19.70 21.55 -25.70
CA ASP A 69 18.81 21.18 -26.82
C ASP A 69 18.26 19.75 -26.71
N LYS A 70 18.91 18.89 -25.93
CA LYS A 70 18.57 17.48 -25.72
C LYS A 70 17.68 17.23 -24.49
N LEU A 71 17.38 18.26 -23.70
CA LEU A 71 16.59 18.08 -22.48
C LEU A 71 15.14 17.65 -22.74
N ASN A 72 14.57 18.02 -23.89
CA ASN A 72 13.14 17.82 -24.19
C ASN A 72 12.23 18.39 -23.09
N ILE A 73 12.53 19.60 -22.62
CA ILE A 73 11.71 20.29 -21.62
C ILE A 73 11.22 21.64 -22.11
N SER A 74 10.11 22.08 -21.52
CA SER A 74 9.54 23.42 -21.65
C SER A 74 8.96 23.87 -20.32
N GLY A 75 8.65 25.16 -20.19
CA GLY A 75 7.79 25.60 -19.10
C GLY A 75 7.04 26.88 -19.38
N SER A 76 5.98 27.16 -18.61
CA SER A 76 5.19 28.39 -18.72
C SER A 76 4.47 28.77 -17.42
N SER A 77 3.74 29.88 -17.44
CA SER A 77 2.68 30.16 -16.47
C SER A 77 1.48 29.21 -16.66
N GLN A 78 0.50 29.28 -15.75
CA GLN A 78 -0.76 28.53 -15.84
C GLN A 78 -1.40 28.72 -17.23
N PHE A 79 -1.77 27.60 -17.86
CA PHE A 79 -2.49 27.56 -19.14
C PHE A 79 -4.00 27.55 -18.94
N THR A 80 -4.72 27.92 -20.00
CA THR A 80 -6.15 27.62 -20.20
C THR A 80 -6.28 26.37 -21.08
N ASP A 81 -7.50 25.87 -21.29
CA ASP A 81 -7.78 24.79 -22.23
C ASP A 81 -7.25 25.11 -23.66
N GLY A 82 -7.55 26.32 -24.14
CA GLY A 82 -7.10 26.78 -25.46
C GLY A 82 -5.58 26.86 -25.56
N SER A 83 -4.92 27.47 -24.57
CA SER A 83 -3.48 27.67 -24.63
C SER A 83 -2.66 26.41 -24.33
N LEU A 84 -3.21 25.42 -23.63
CA LEU A 84 -2.59 24.08 -23.54
C LEU A 84 -2.52 23.40 -24.91
N SER A 85 -3.54 23.62 -25.75
CA SER A 85 -3.52 23.12 -27.14
C SER A 85 -2.37 23.75 -27.93
N LEU A 86 -2.19 25.07 -27.80
CA LEU A 86 -1.07 25.78 -28.43
C LEU A 86 0.31 25.33 -27.90
N ILE A 87 0.40 25.00 -26.61
CA ILE A 87 1.62 24.41 -26.04
C ILE A 87 1.91 23.06 -26.69
N LYS A 88 0.91 22.19 -26.77
CA LYS A 88 1.02 20.88 -27.43
C LYS A 88 1.50 21.04 -28.87
N ASP A 89 0.89 21.94 -29.63
CA ASP A 89 1.25 22.20 -31.03
C ASP A 89 2.68 22.76 -31.16
N SER A 90 3.09 23.64 -30.25
CA SER A 90 4.45 24.23 -30.23
C SER A 90 5.54 23.20 -29.90
N ILE A 91 5.22 22.18 -29.10
CA ILE A 91 6.13 21.08 -28.78
C ILE A 91 6.17 20.03 -29.90
N GLY A 92 5.03 19.80 -30.56
CA GLY A 92 4.87 18.82 -31.63
C GLY A 92 4.57 17.41 -31.13
N ASP A 93 4.73 16.42 -32.02
CA ASP A 93 4.38 15.02 -31.77
C ASP A 93 5.40 14.33 -30.85
N LYS A 94 5.25 14.58 -29.55
CA LYS A 94 6.04 13.99 -28.46
C LYS A 94 5.10 13.46 -27.39
N ASN A 95 5.58 12.50 -26.60
CA ASN A 95 4.89 12.10 -25.38
C ASN A 95 5.05 13.19 -24.32
N ILE A 96 4.12 14.15 -24.29
CA ILE A 96 4.16 15.30 -23.39
C ILE A 96 3.59 14.91 -22.03
N ILE A 97 4.39 15.16 -20.98
CA ILE A 97 4.00 15.04 -19.58
C ILE A 97 3.93 16.45 -19.00
N VAL A 98 2.73 16.87 -18.61
CA VAL A 98 2.50 18.12 -17.88
C VAL A 98 2.88 17.89 -16.42
N VAL A 99 3.85 18.67 -15.95
CA VAL A 99 4.33 18.65 -14.56
C VAL A 99 3.82 19.91 -13.87
N ASP A 100 2.74 19.73 -13.12
CA ASP A 100 2.10 20.78 -12.34
C ASP A 100 2.79 20.93 -10.98
N LEU A 101 3.35 22.11 -10.73
CA LEU A 101 4.12 22.43 -9.53
C LEU A 101 3.30 23.17 -8.45
N ARG A 102 1.98 23.30 -8.63
CA ARG A 102 1.13 24.15 -7.78
C ARG A 102 0.67 23.38 -6.54
N GLU A 103 0.84 23.95 -5.35
CA GLU A 103 0.27 23.39 -4.11
C GLU A 103 -1.15 23.93 -3.89
N GLU A 104 -1.40 25.16 -4.31
CA GLU A 104 -2.69 25.81 -4.25
C GLU A 104 -3.75 25.06 -5.08
N SER A 105 -4.95 24.93 -4.52
CA SER A 105 -6.10 24.33 -5.20
C SER A 105 -6.46 25.15 -6.43
N HIS A 106 -6.56 24.50 -7.58
CA HIS A 106 -6.90 25.15 -8.84
C HIS A 106 -7.64 24.22 -9.79
N GLY A 107 -8.14 24.77 -10.89
CA GLY A 107 -8.81 24.00 -11.92
C GLY A 107 -9.35 24.91 -13.01
N PHE A 108 -10.41 24.46 -13.67
CA PHE A 108 -10.93 25.12 -14.86
C PHE A 108 -12.43 25.33 -14.81
N ILE A 109 -12.87 26.50 -15.25
CA ILE A 109 -14.28 26.85 -15.47
C ILE A 109 -14.45 27.28 -16.93
N ASN A 110 -15.22 26.52 -17.70
CA ASN A 110 -15.37 26.71 -19.15
C ASN A 110 -14.01 26.81 -19.89
N GLY A 111 -13.01 26.06 -19.42
CA GLY A 111 -11.65 26.08 -19.95
C GLY A 111 -10.79 27.27 -19.49
N LEU A 112 -11.31 28.21 -18.70
CA LEU A 112 -10.53 29.29 -18.07
C LEU A 112 -9.90 28.78 -16.77
N ALA A 113 -8.65 29.17 -16.52
CA ALA A 113 -7.92 28.70 -15.33
C ALA A 113 -8.25 29.53 -14.09
N VAL A 114 -8.53 28.84 -12.99
CA VAL A 114 -8.94 29.44 -11.71
C VAL A 114 -8.21 28.80 -10.53
N SER A 115 -8.08 29.53 -9.43
CA SER A 115 -7.45 29.06 -8.18
C SER A 115 -8.16 29.63 -6.95
N TRP A 116 -7.99 28.97 -5.81
CA TRP A 116 -8.40 29.49 -4.52
C TRP A 116 -7.21 30.06 -3.77
N GLU A 117 -7.27 31.37 -3.51
CA GLU A 117 -6.14 32.13 -2.99
C GLU A 117 -6.46 32.78 -1.65
N ASN A 118 -5.59 32.53 -0.67
CA ASN A 118 -5.46 33.38 0.50
C ASN A 118 -4.35 34.41 0.28
N LYS A 119 -4.16 35.34 1.22
CA LYS A 119 -3.18 36.44 1.11
C LYS A 119 -1.74 36.00 0.78
N LEU A 120 -1.35 34.77 1.15
CA LEU A 120 0.01 34.25 0.97
C LEU A 120 0.10 33.14 -0.10
N ASN A 121 -1.00 32.81 -0.79
CA ASN A 121 -1.13 31.69 -1.73
C ASN A 121 -0.56 30.36 -1.18
N ASN A 122 -0.82 30.09 0.10
CA ASN A 122 -0.30 28.94 0.86
C ASN A 122 -1.42 28.20 1.60
N ALA A 123 -2.65 28.27 1.09
CA ALA A 123 -3.85 27.74 1.73
C ALA A 123 -3.76 26.25 2.07
N ASN A 124 -2.95 25.53 1.32
CA ASN A 124 -2.74 24.09 1.43
C ASN A 124 -1.36 23.74 2.00
N ALA A 125 -0.61 24.71 2.52
CA ALA A 125 0.72 24.45 3.08
C ALA A 125 0.63 23.47 4.24
N GLY A 126 1.44 22.41 4.18
CA GLY A 126 1.45 21.35 5.19
C GLY A 126 0.47 20.21 4.94
N LEU A 127 -0.34 20.27 3.87
CA LEU A 127 -1.18 19.15 3.44
C LEU A 127 -0.38 18.16 2.57
N SER A 128 -0.72 16.87 2.67
CA SER A 128 -0.23 15.83 1.76
C SER A 128 -0.81 16.00 0.34
N LEU A 129 -0.19 15.35 -0.65
CA LEU A 129 -0.70 15.36 -2.04
C LEU A 129 -2.16 14.90 -2.15
N SER A 130 -2.55 13.87 -1.39
CA SER A 130 -3.92 13.38 -1.36
C SER A 130 -4.89 14.40 -0.75
N GLU A 131 -4.49 15.08 0.31
CA GLU A 131 -5.31 16.12 0.95
C GLU A 131 -5.47 17.35 0.06
N ILE A 132 -4.40 17.77 -0.62
CA ILE A 132 -4.43 18.85 -1.63
C ILE A 132 -5.41 18.50 -2.74
N THR A 133 -5.32 17.28 -3.28
CA THR A 133 -6.17 16.81 -4.37
C THR A 133 -7.63 16.72 -3.94
N ASN A 134 -7.90 16.24 -2.72
CA ASN A 134 -9.26 16.17 -2.18
C ASN A 134 -9.86 17.57 -1.94
N ASP A 135 -9.09 18.48 -1.34
CA ASP A 135 -9.50 19.86 -1.10
C ASP A 135 -9.79 20.60 -2.43
N GLU A 136 -8.95 20.41 -3.44
CA GLU A 136 -9.14 20.93 -4.80
C GLU A 136 -10.42 20.39 -5.45
N ASN A 137 -10.64 19.07 -5.40
CA ASN A 137 -11.83 18.45 -5.97
C ASN A 137 -13.11 18.88 -5.25
N GLN A 138 -13.11 18.99 -3.93
CA GLN A 138 -14.25 19.50 -3.17
C GLN A 138 -14.58 20.95 -3.54
N LYS A 139 -13.56 21.81 -3.65
CA LYS A 139 -13.72 23.20 -4.07
C LYS A 139 -14.28 23.31 -5.48
N LEU A 140 -13.78 22.50 -6.42
CA LEU A 140 -14.30 22.45 -7.80
C LEU A 140 -15.75 21.94 -7.84
N GLN A 141 -16.08 20.88 -7.09
CA GLN A 141 -17.44 20.34 -7.02
C GLN A 141 -18.44 21.31 -6.38
N SER A 142 -17.97 22.22 -5.51
CA SER A 142 -18.85 23.22 -4.90
C SER A 142 -19.32 24.31 -5.88
N ILE A 143 -18.70 24.40 -7.07
CA ILE A 143 -19.11 25.34 -8.11
C ILE A 143 -20.37 24.82 -8.80
N LYS A 144 -21.47 25.54 -8.62
CA LYS A 144 -22.75 25.21 -9.27
C LYS A 144 -22.72 25.53 -10.76
N LEU A 145 -23.16 24.56 -11.56
CA LEU A 145 -23.34 24.74 -13.00
C LEU A 145 -24.61 25.55 -13.29
N ASN A 146 -24.57 26.33 -14.36
CA ASN A 146 -25.66 27.17 -14.87
C ASN A 146 -26.13 28.30 -13.94
N GLU A 147 -25.39 28.57 -12.86
CA GLU A 147 -25.60 29.73 -11.98
C GLU A 147 -24.48 30.77 -12.17
N PRO A 148 -24.76 32.10 -12.13
CA PRO A 148 -23.71 33.10 -12.26
C PRO A 148 -22.70 33.08 -11.10
N LEU A 149 -21.41 32.96 -11.43
CA LEU A 149 -20.28 32.94 -10.52
C LEU A 149 -19.43 34.20 -10.71
N THR A 150 -19.03 34.84 -9.61
CA THR A 150 -18.18 36.05 -9.66
C THR A 150 -16.78 35.73 -9.14
N PHE A 151 -15.75 36.08 -9.93
CA PHE A 151 -14.36 35.99 -9.48
C PHE A 151 -13.99 37.16 -8.57
N TYR A 152 -13.15 36.88 -7.58
CA TYR A 152 -12.51 37.90 -6.76
C TYR A 152 -11.42 38.63 -7.56
N SER A 153 -11.37 39.96 -7.48
CA SER A 153 -10.37 40.80 -8.16
C SER A 153 -9.90 41.92 -7.24
N ASN A 154 -8.58 42.13 -7.15
CA ASN A 154 -7.97 43.26 -6.44
C ASN A 154 -8.08 44.60 -7.21
N LYS A 155 -8.74 44.62 -8.37
CA LYS A 155 -8.85 45.80 -9.25
C LYS A 155 -10.29 45.97 -9.74
N ASP A 156 -11.22 46.29 -8.84
CA ASP A 156 -12.58 46.85 -9.02
C ASP A 156 -13.49 46.38 -10.19
N ILE A 157 -13.15 45.28 -10.86
CA ILE A 157 -13.93 44.69 -11.95
C ILE A 157 -14.25 43.26 -11.53
N LYS A 158 -15.49 43.07 -11.06
CA LYS A 158 -16.09 41.75 -10.83
C LYS A 158 -16.35 41.10 -12.18
N LYS A 159 -15.53 40.11 -12.55
CA LYS A 159 -15.75 39.32 -13.76
C LYS A 159 -16.71 38.18 -13.42
N GLN A 160 -17.91 38.22 -14.01
CA GLN A 160 -18.93 37.20 -13.84
C GLN A 160 -18.86 36.20 -14.99
N ILE A 161 -19.06 34.92 -14.69
CA ILE A 161 -19.18 33.83 -15.66
C ILE A 161 -20.30 32.89 -15.24
N THR A 162 -20.95 32.23 -16.18
CA THR A 162 -21.85 31.11 -15.88
C THR A 162 -21.10 29.81 -16.15
N PRO A 163 -20.72 29.03 -15.12
CA PRO A 163 -20.06 27.74 -15.29
C PRO A 163 -20.97 26.76 -16.05
N THR A 164 -20.51 26.26 -17.19
CA THR A 164 -21.14 25.17 -17.95
C THR A 164 -20.31 23.89 -17.86
N LYS A 165 -19.01 24.02 -17.58
CA LYS A 165 -18.08 22.93 -17.35
C LYS A 165 -17.09 23.31 -16.25
N VAL A 166 -16.87 22.41 -15.30
CA VAL A 166 -15.84 22.52 -14.27
C VAL A 166 -15.02 21.24 -14.27
N GLU A 167 -13.70 21.36 -14.29
CA GLU A 167 -12.80 20.20 -14.28
C GLU A 167 -11.47 20.54 -13.59
N ASN A 168 -10.83 19.53 -13.00
CA ASN A 168 -9.46 19.66 -12.49
C ASN A 168 -8.43 19.56 -13.62
N GLU A 169 -7.18 19.96 -13.35
CA GLU A 169 -6.14 19.99 -14.38
C GLU A 169 -5.80 18.60 -14.93
N ALA A 170 -5.75 17.59 -14.06
CA ALA A 170 -5.49 16.22 -14.48
C ALA A 170 -6.50 15.73 -15.54
N THR A 171 -7.78 16.08 -15.37
CA THR A 171 -8.85 15.72 -16.30
C THR A 171 -8.68 16.46 -17.63
N LEU A 172 -8.46 17.77 -17.58
CA LEU A 172 -8.26 18.58 -18.79
C LEU A 172 -7.04 18.10 -19.61
N VAL A 173 -5.93 17.81 -18.94
CA VAL A 173 -4.69 17.34 -19.58
C VAL A 173 -4.90 15.97 -20.22
N LYS A 174 -5.53 15.03 -19.50
CA LYS A 174 -5.84 13.68 -20.02
C LYS A 174 -6.81 13.74 -21.21
N ASN A 175 -7.80 14.64 -21.17
CA ASN A 175 -8.73 14.85 -22.28
C ASN A 175 -8.05 15.32 -23.57
N LYS A 176 -6.84 15.90 -23.50
CA LYS A 176 -6.02 16.24 -24.66
C LYS A 176 -5.03 15.16 -25.08
N GLY A 177 -5.12 13.97 -24.49
CA GLY A 177 -4.21 12.85 -24.75
C GLY A 177 -2.80 13.07 -24.23
N LEU A 178 -2.65 13.91 -23.19
CA LEU A 178 -1.37 14.20 -22.56
C LEU A 178 -1.26 13.47 -21.22
N SER A 179 -0.03 13.23 -20.76
CA SER A 179 0.23 12.69 -19.43
C SER A 179 0.29 13.81 -18.39
N TYR A 180 -0.03 13.50 -17.13
CA TYR A 180 -0.09 14.48 -16.04
C TYR A 180 0.61 13.97 -14.79
N VAL A 181 1.38 14.84 -14.14
CA VAL A 181 2.01 14.61 -12.83
C VAL A 181 1.89 15.88 -11.99
N ARG A 182 1.46 15.72 -10.74
CA ARG A 182 1.38 16.81 -9.74
C ARG A 182 2.53 16.69 -8.74
N ILE A 183 3.34 17.75 -8.60
CA ILE A 183 4.41 17.88 -7.60
C ILE A 183 4.15 19.17 -6.80
N PRO A 184 3.35 19.12 -5.73
CA PRO A 184 2.87 20.32 -5.05
C PRO A 184 4.02 21.03 -4.32
N VAL A 185 4.26 22.29 -4.67
CA VAL A 185 5.22 23.16 -3.99
C VAL A 185 4.57 24.48 -3.65
N THR A 186 4.61 24.87 -2.37
CA THR A 186 4.06 26.14 -1.88
C THR A 186 4.65 27.32 -2.65
N ASP A 187 3.82 28.31 -2.97
CA ASP A 187 4.26 29.48 -3.71
C ASP A 187 5.35 30.27 -2.97
N GLY A 188 6.36 30.73 -3.70
CA GLY A 188 7.53 31.42 -3.13
C GLY A 188 8.47 30.57 -2.26
N LYS A 189 8.15 29.29 -1.98
CA LYS A 189 9.00 28.39 -1.18
C LYS A 189 9.87 27.48 -2.06
N LEU A 190 10.75 26.73 -1.40
CA LEU A 190 11.55 25.67 -2.00
C LEU A 190 10.78 24.34 -1.89
N PRO A 191 10.99 23.38 -2.79
CA PRO A 191 10.42 22.04 -2.61
C PRO A 191 10.95 21.40 -1.32
N SER A 192 10.08 20.67 -0.62
CA SER A 192 10.50 19.82 0.50
C SER A 192 11.39 18.68 0.01
N GLU A 193 12.15 18.05 0.91
CA GLU A 193 13.01 16.92 0.54
C GLU A 193 12.20 15.76 -0.05
N ASP A 194 10.97 15.53 0.43
CA ASP A 194 10.07 14.51 -0.14
C ASP A 194 9.68 14.83 -1.58
N MET A 195 9.39 16.11 -1.89
CA MET A 195 9.08 16.53 -3.26
C MET A 195 10.32 16.48 -4.17
N VAL A 196 11.51 16.75 -3.62
CA VAL A 196 12.78 16.57 -4.34
C VAL A 196 12.98 15.09 -4.68
N ASN A 197 12.79 14.19 -3.71
CA ASN A 197 12.92 12.75 -3.90
C ASN A 197 11.88 12.22 -4.90
N TYR A 198 10.63 12.67 -4.78
CA TYR A 198 9.56 12.32 -5.72
C TYR A 198 9.90 12.77 -7.15
N PHE A 199 10.39 14.00 -7.33
CA PHE A 199 10.83 14.50 -8.62
C PHE A 199 12.02 13.72 -9.19
N VAL A 200 13.05 13.46 -8.38
CA VAL A 200 14.21 12.67 -8.81
C VAL A 200 13.78 11.28 -9.26
N ASN A 201 12.88 10.63 -8.51
CA ASN A 201 12.37 9.31 -8.87
C ASN A 201 11.54 9.35 -10.17
N PHE A 202 10.68 10.36 -10.32
CA PHE A 202 9.93 10.60 -11.56
C PHE A 202 10.86 10.75 -12.77
N VAL A 203 11.91 11.57 -12.68
CA VAL A 203 12.86 11.80 -13.77
C VAL A 203 13.69 10.56 -14.10
N LYS A 204 13.98 9.70 -13.11
CA LYS A 204 14.69 8.42 -13.32
C LYS A 204 13.82 7.40 -14.07
N ASN A 205 12.53 7.36 -13.77
CA ASN A 205 11.57 6.42 -14.36
C ASN A 205 10.79 7.01 -15.55
N GLN A 206 11.15 8.21 -16.00
CA GLN A 206 10.47 8.87 -17.12
C GLN A 206 10.52 7.99 -18.39
N PRO A 207 9.43 7.86 -19.15
CA PRO A 207 9.45 7.17 -20.44
C PRO A 207 10.52 7.73 -21.36
N LYS A 208 11.19 6.86 -22.13
CA LYS A 208 12.14 7.32 -23.15
C LYS A 208 11.41 8.23 -24.15
N ASN A 209 12.09 9.29 -24.60
CA ASN A 209 11.56 10.28 -25.54
C ASN A 209 10.34 11.09 -25.03
N SER A 210 10.11 11.15 -23.71
CA SER A 210 9.11 12.05 -23.13
C SER A 210 9.55 13.52 -23.22
N TRP A 211 8.58 14.42 -23.39
CA TRP A 211 8.77 15.85 -23.25
C TRP A 211 8.12 16.35 -21.96
N LEU A 212 8.89 17.03 -21.09
CA LEU A 212 8.32 17.55 -19.83
C LEU A 212 7.91 19.01 -19.98
N HIS A 213 6.67 19.32 -19.64
CA HIS A 213 6.17 20.70 -19.58
C HIS A 213 5.94 21.11 -18.12
N PHE A 214 6.85 21.89 -17.57
CA PHE A 214 6.76 22.40 -16.20
C PHE A 214 5.92 23.66 -16.14
N HIS A 215 5.00 23.76 -15.19
CA HIS A 215 4.33 25.03 -14.96
C HIS A 215 4.03 25.25 -13.47
N CYS A 216 3.83 26.52 -13.16
CA CYS A 216 3.21 26.95 -11.91
C CYS A 216 2.34 28.17 -12.25
N LYS A 217 1.77 28.85 -11.24
CA LYS A 217 0.92 30.02 -11.48
C LYS A 217 1.55 31.06 -12.42
N ALA A 218 2.79 31.49 -12.15
CA ALA A 218 3.46 32.56 -12.91
C ALA A 218 4.50 32.07 -13.94
N GLY A 219 4.94 30.81 -13.87
CA GLY A 219 5.97 30.29 -14.78
C GLY A 219 7.42 30.69 -14.45
N LEU A 220 7.62 31.35 -13.31
CA LEU A 220 8.88 31.95 -12.88
C LEU A 220 9.59 31.08 -11.83
N GLY A 221 9.26 31.25 -10.54
CA GLY A 221 10.01 30.67 -9.41
C GLY A 221 10.05 29.14 -9.41
N ARG A 222 8.92 28.48 -9.13
CA ARG A 222 8.81 27.01 -9.07
C ARG A 222 9.22 26.36 -10.40
N THR A 223 8.66 26.87 -11.50
CA THR A 223 8.97 26.37 -12.85
C THR A 223 10.45 26.40 -13.18
N THR A 224 11.13 27.53 -12.98
CA THR A 224 12.56 27.64 -13.31
C THR A 224 13.42 26.81 -12.36
N THR A 225 13.05 26.69 -11.08
CA THR A 225 13.73 25.79 -10.13
C THR A 225 13.72 24.35 -10.64
N PHE A 226 12.56 23.82 -11.05
CA PHE A 226 12.45 22.43 -11.53
C PHE A 226 13.10 22.23 -12.91
N MET A 227 13.05 23.22 -13.79
CA MET A 227 13.80 23.17 -15.06
C MET A 227 15.31 23.12 -14.81
N ILE A 228 15.83 23.92 -13.87
CA ILE A 228 17.24 23.85 -13.44
C ILE A 228 17.55 22.49 -12.82
N MET A 229 16.71 21.97 -11.91
CA MET A 229 16.93 20.65 -11.31
C MET A 229 16.97 19.54 -12.38
N TYR A 230 16.07 19.57 -13.36
CA TYR A 230 16.07 18.64 -14.48
C TYR A 230 17.37 18.73 -15.28
N ASP A 231 17.79 19.96 -15.59
CA ASP A 231 19.00 20.23 -16.35
C ASP A 231 20.26 19.74 -15.61
N ILE A 232 20.34 20.00 -14.30
CA ILE A 232 21.36 19.42 -13.41
C ILE A 232 21.38 17.90 -13.56
N MET A 233 20.24 17.21 -13.42
CA MET A 233 20.20 15.75 -13.49
C MET A 233 20.70 15.18 -14.83
N LYS A 234 20.61 15.93 -15.93
CA LYS A 234 21.06 15.49 -17.25
C LYS A 234 22.49 15.91 -17.59
N ASN A 235 22.92 17.08 -17.11
CA ASN A 235 24.12 17.76 -17.61
C ASN A 235 25.14 18.12 -16.52
N CYS A 236 24.90 17.79 -15.24
CA CYS A 236 25.81 18.18 -14.16
C CYS A 236 27.23 17.64 -14.34
N LYS A 237 27.45 16.56 -15.09
CA LYS A 237 28.81 16.02 -15.33
C LYS A 237 29.62 16.94 -16.22
N ASP A 238 28.98 17.59 -17.19
CA ASP A 238 29.64 18.30 -18.29
C ASP A 238 29.48 19.83 -18.23
N VAL A 239 28.54 20.33 -17.43
CA VAL A 239 28.17 21.75 -17.36
C VAL A 239 28.22 22.25 -15.92
N SER A 240 28.76 23.45 -15.70
CA SER A 240 28.85 24.05 -14.36
C SER A 240 27.47 24.47 -13.83
N LEU A 241 27.30 24.50 -12.49
CA LEU A 241 26.07 24.98 -11.88
C LEU A 241 25.71 26.40 -12.35
N ASN A 242 26.71 27.29 -12.41
CA ASN A 242 26.49 28.67 -12.84
C ASN A 242 26.04 28.75 -14.30
N ASP A 243 26.56 27.92 -15.20
CA ASP A 243 26.10 27.89 -16.60
C ASP A 243 24.69 27.32 -16.71
N ILE A 244 24.38 26.26 -15.96
CA ILE A 244 23.02 25.68 -15.93
C ILE A 244 22.01 26.70 -15.41
N ILE A 245 22.31 27.41 -14.32
CA ILE A 245 21.44 28.45 -13.80
C ILE A 245 21.30 29.59 -14.81
N THR A 246 22.42 30.10 -15.33
CA THR A 246 22.43 31.22 -16.27
C THR A 246 21.61 30.92 -17.53
N ARG A 247 21.80 29.76 -18.16
CA ARG A 247 21.07 29.41 -19.40
C ARG A 247 19.56 29.24 -19.16
N GLN A 248 19.14 28.65 -18.03
CA GLN A 248 17.72 28.52 -17.68
C GLN A 248 17.09 29.86 -17.30
N VAL A 249 17.83 30.75 -16.63
CA VAL A 249 17.37 32.11 -16.31
C VAL A 249 17.21 32.95 -17.58
N ILE A 250 18.16 32.92 -18.52
CA ILE A 250 18.02 33.64 -19.80
C ILE A 250 16.80 33.12 -20.57
N LEU A 251 16.63 31.80 -20.68
CA LEU A 251 15.46 31.19 -21.34
C LEU A 251 14.12 31.64 -20.75
N SER A 252 14.07 31.93 -19.45
CA SER A 252 12.83 32.34 -18.78
C SER A 252 12.37 33.77 -19.11
N ASN A 253 13.28 34.61 -19.63
CA ASN A 253 13.09 36.06 -19.82
C ASN A 253 12.55 36.77 -18.56
N MET A 254 12.99 36.33 -17.37
CA MET A 254 12.58 36.95 -16.11
C MET A 254 13.36 38.24 -15.82
N SER A 255 12.78 39.14 -15.01
CA SER A 255 13.46 40.37 -14.59
C SER A 255 14.69 40.07 -13.73
N GLU A 256 15.66 40.99 -13.68
CA GLU A 256 16.84 40.87 -12.80
C GLU A 256 16.44 40.67 -11.33
N SER A 257 15.38 41.36 -10.88
CA SER A 257 14.84 41.18 -9.53
C SER A 257 14.33 39.77 -9.26
N SER A 258 13.69 39.13 -10.25
CA SER A 258 13.20 37.75 -10.16
C SER A 258 14.35 36.73 -10.23
N ALA A 259 15.39 37.06 -11.01
CA ALA A 259 16.56 36.23 -11.23
C ALA A 259 17.49 36.18 -10.01
N LYS A 260 17.57 37.26 -9.21
CA LYS A 260 18.53 37.41 -8.11
C LYS A 260 18.59 36.20 -7.15
N GLY A 261 17.43 35.61 -6.83
CA GLY A 261 17.36 34.45 -5.93
C GLY A 261 17.94 33.15 -6.50
N PHE A 262 18.12 33.05 -7.82
CA PHE A 262 18.77 31.89 -8.44
C PHE A 262 20.29 31.96 -8.36
N PHE A 263 20.88 33.16 -8.21
CA PHE A 263 22.33 33.35 -8.12
C PHE A 263 22.83 33.59 -6.68
N SER A 264 21.92 33.78 -5.73
CA SER A 264 22.26 34.05 -4.33
C SER A 264 21.09 33.69 -3.38
N GLY A 265 21.41 33.44 -2.11
CA GLY A 265 20.43 33.15 -1.07
C GLY A 265 19.90 31.71 -1.08
N SER A 266 18.79 31.48 -0.37
CA SER A 266 18.31 30.12 -0.04
C SER A 266 18.03 29.23 -1.26
N ARG A 267 17.56 29.79 -2.37
CA ARG A 267 17.31 29.01 -3.60
C ARG A 267 18.60 28.64 -4.32
N PHE A 268 19.59 29.53 -4.38
CA PHE A 268 20.93 29.17 -4.88
C PHE A 268 21.56 28.09 -4.00
N ASP A 269 21.49 28.22 -2.67
CA ASP A 269 22.03 27.22 -1.74
C ASP A 269 21.38 25.85 -1.94
N PHE A 270 20.06 25.84 -2.14
CA PHE A 270 19.30 24.63 -2.48
C PHE A 270 19.79 24.00 -3.80
N LEU A 271 19.88 24.80 -4.87
CA LEU A 271 20.34 24.31 -6.17
C LEU A 271 21.79 23.85 -6.14
N ASN A 272 22.65 24.52 -5.37
CA ASN A 272 24.04 24.14 -5.15
C ASN A 272 24.14 22.80 -4.42
N LYS A 273 23.35 22.60 -3.36
CA LYS A 273 23.24 21.30 -2.69
C LYS A 273 22.77 20.22 -3.67
N PHE A 274 21.72 20.48 -4.45
CA PHE A 274 21.19 19.54 -5.43
C PHE A 274 22.21 19.21 -6.55
N TYR A 275 22.95 20.19 -7.02
CA TYR A 275 24.04 20.01 -8.00
C TYR A 275 25.19 19.19 -7.43
N ASN A 276 25.59 19.44 -6.18
CA ASN A 276 26.64 18.66 -5.53
C ASN A 276 26.20 17.19 -5.36
N ARG A 277 24.93 16.93 -5.03
CA ARG A 277 24.34 15.56 -5.05
C ARG A 277 24.42 14.92 -6.44
N CYS A 278 24.24 15.70 -7.51
CA CYS A 278 24.41 15.20 -8.87
C CYS A 278 25.87 14.85 -9.19
N LYS A 279 26.81 15.74 -8.86
CA LYS A 279 28.26 15.57 -9.10
C LYS A 279 28.88 14.44 -8.29
N SER A 280 28.42 14.23 -7.06
CA SER A 280 28.80 13.09 -6.22
C SER A 280 28.21 11.76 -6.71
N ASN A 281 27.52 11.78 -7.86
CA ASN A 281 26.72 10.68 -8.37
C ASN A 281 25.70 10.18 -7.33
N GLU A 282 25.22 10.94 -6.36
CA GLU A 282 24.14 10.45 -5.47
C GLU A 282 22.85 10.16 -6.25
N PHE A 283 22.68 10.78 -7.43
CA PHE A 283 21.60 10.44 -8.36
C PHE A 283 21.88 9.22 -9.24
N SER A 284 23.15 8.84 -9.48
CA SER A 284 23.55 7.72 -10.36
C SER A 284 24.20 6.54 -9.63
N ALA A 285 24.55 6.70 -8.36
CA ALA A 285 24.79 5.64 -7.42
C ALA A 285 23.46 4.91 -7.22
N PRO A 286 23.43 3.56 -7.21
CA PRO A 286 22.30 2.87 -6.62
C PRO A 286 22.18 3.45 -5.21
N SER A 287 21.01 4.00 -4.91
CA SER A 287 20.70 4.66 -3.65
C SER A 287 21.45 4.00 -2.50
N LYS A 288 22.35 4.73 -1.84
CA LYS A 288 22.64 4.43 -0.44
C LYS A 288 21.34 4.70 0.31
N ASN A 289 20.55 3.65 0.43
CA ASN A 289 19.57 3.37 1.47
C ASN A 289 18.64 4.51 1.92
N THR A 290 17.77 4.95 1.01
CA THR A 290 16.34 5.02 1.33
C THR A 290 15.60 4.15 0.33
N SER A 291 15.42 2.90 0.75
CA SER A 291 14.41 1.95 0.29
C SER A 291 13.09 2.65 -0.06
N SER A 292 12.90 2.95 -1.34
CA SER A 292 11.58 2.84 -1.96
C SER A 292 11.75 1.83 -3.08
N THR A 293 11.13 0.70 -2.83
CA THR A 293 11.09 -0.48 -3.67
C THR A 293 10.50 -0.14 -5.03
N ASN A 294 10.82 -0.94 -6.05
CA ASN A 294 10.05 -1.00 -7.29
C ASN A 294 8.62 -1.45 -6.96
N SER A 295 7.79 -0.57 -6.41
CA SER A 295 6.36 -0.74 -6.41
C SER A 295 5.83 -0.03 -7.64
N ASN A 296 5.09 -0.77 -8.47
CA ASN A 296 3.99 -0.12 -9.17
C ASN A 296 3.22 0.69 -8.09
N PRO A 297 2.75 1.90 -8.37
CA PRO A 297 1.96 2.72 -7.42
C PRO A 297 0.65 2.06 -6.92
N THR A 298 0.47 0.75 -7.15
CA THR A 298 -0.71 -0.07 -6.87
C THR A 298 -0.47 -1.21 -5.88
N ASP A 299 0.77 -1.46 -5.44
CA ASP A 299 1.06 -2.59 -4.52
C ASP A 299 0.90 -2.12 -3.06
N SER A 300 -0.04 -2.73 -2.31
CA SER A 300 -0.34 -2.35 -0.93
C SER A 300 0.72 -2.79 0.09
N TYR A 301 1.67 -3.63 -0.33
CA TYR A 301 2.75 -4.15 0.52
C TYR A 301 4.15 -3.79 -0.01
N ILE A 302 5.13 -3.76 0.89
CA ILE A 302 6.53 -3.48 0.55
C ILE A 302 7.21 -4.74 0.01
N LYS A 303 7.49 -4.77 -1.29
CA LYS A 303 8.10 -5.91 -1.97
C LYS A 303 9.61 -5.79 -2.11
N ASN A 304 10.34 -6.89 -1.99
CA ASN A 304 11.77 -6.88 -2.34
C ASN A 304 11.97 -6.53 -3.84
N SER A 305 12.89 -5.64 -4.15
CA SER A 305 13.21 -5.27 -5.53
C SER A 305 14.20 -6.23 -6.23
N ILE A 306 14.85 -7.13 -5.48
CA ILE A 306 15.86 -8.05 -6.01
C ILE A 306 15.38 -9.50 -5.98
N MET A 307 15.06 -10.04 -7.14
CA MET A 307 14.69 -11.44 -7.30
C MET A 307 15.90 -12.38 -7.19
N PRO A 308 15.81 -13.50 -6.44
CA PRO A 308 16.92 -14.44 -6.28
C PRO A 308 17.22 -15.19 -7.59
N LYS A 309 18.51 -15.36 -7.87
CA LYS A 309 19.02 -16.33 -8.87
C LYS A 309 19.63 -17.56 -8.21
N HIS A 310 20.07 -17.43 -6.97
CA HIS A 310 20.62 -18.53 -6.19
C HIS A 310 20.23 -18.42 -4.70
N LEU A 311 19.80 -19.53 -4.09
CA LEU A 311 19.46 -19.61 -2.67
C LEU A 311 20.45 -20.49 -1.91
N TYR A 312 20.94 -20.01 -0.77
CA TYR A 312 21.57 -20.84 0.24
C TYR A 312 20.51 -21.26 1.24
N VAL A 313 20.21 -22.56 1.22
CA VAL A 313 19.13 -23.14 1.99
C VAL A 313 19.68 -23.67 3.31
N ILE A 314 19.09 -23.27 4.43
CA ILE A 314 19.43 -23.76 5.76
C ILE A 314 18.16 -24.19 6.51
N SER A 315 18.25 -25.26 7.29
CA SER A 315 17.14 -25.68 8.15
C SER A 315 17.18 -24.95 9.48
N GLU A 316 16.02 -24.57 10.01
CA GLU A 316 15.91 -24.08 11.39
C GLU A 316 16.49 -25.06 12.42
N ASN A 317 16.45 -26.36 12.12
CA ASN A 317 16.94 -27.43 12.98
C ASN A 317 18.47 -27.53 13.00
N ASP A 318 19.15 -26.87 12.06
CA ASP A 318 20.62 -26.81 11.99
C ASP A 318 21.18 -25.57 12.75
N MET A 319 20.36 -24.87 13.54
CA MET A 319 20.72 -23.62 14.22
C MET A 319 20.22 -23.55 15.67
N THR A 320 21.01 -22.96 16.57
CA THR A 320 20.52 -22.57 17.91
C THR A 320 19.48 -21.45 17.82
N LYS A 321 18.74 -21.18 18.92
CA LYS A 321 17.74 -20.09 18.96
C LYS A 321 18.36 -18.72 18.65
N GLU A 322 19.58 -18.48 19.10
CA GLU A 322 20.31 -17.24 18.88
C GLU A 322 20.80 -17.13 17.43
N GLU A 323 21.30 -18.23 16.87
CA GLU A 323 21.75 -18.29 15.47
C GLU A 323 20.57 -18.10 14.50
N ARG A 324 19.39 -18.57 14.88
CA ARG A 324 18.14 -18.38 14.13
C ARG A 324 17.82 -16.89 13.90
N THR A 325 17.88 -16.05 14.94
CA THR A 325 17.68 -14.59 14.81
C THR A 325 18.76 -13.95 13.94
N MET A 326 20.01 -14.33 14.17
CA MET A 326 21.15 -13.84 13.39
C MET A 326 20.98 -14.13 11.90
N ILE A 327 20.56 -15.35 11.54
CA ILE A 327 20.38 -15.75 10.15
C ILE A 327 19.10 -15.17 9.53
N ALA A 328 18.00 -15.05 10.28
CA ALA A 328 16.79 -14.39 9.79
C ALA A 328 17.04 -12.90 9.47
N THR A 329 17.76 -12.18 10.34
CA THR A 329 18.12 -10.78 10.04
C THR A 329 19.14 -10.66 8.91
N LEU A 330 20.10 -11.59 8.82
CA LEU A 330 21.00 -11.66 7.67
C LEU A 330 20.24 -11.92 6.36
N GLN A 331 19.22 -12.79 6.38
CA GLN A 331 18.37 -13.08 5.22
C GLN A 331 17.74 -11.78 4.68
N GLY A 332 17.07 -11.02 5.54
CA GLY A 332 16.47 -9.74 5.17
C GLY A 332 17.49 -8.73 4.64
N LEU A 333 18.65 -8.63 5.29
CA LEU A 333 19.71 -7.72 4.90
C LEU A 333 20.26 -8.05 3.49
N VAL A 334 20.59 -9.33 3.25
CA VAL A 334 21.16 -9.79 1.97
C VAL A 334 20.14 -9.72 0.85
N ALA A 335 18.85 -9.95 1.15
CA ALA A 335 17.76 -9.90 0.18
C ALA A 335 17.70 -8.55 -0.57
N THR A 336 18.05 -7.45 0.10
CA THR A 336 18.08 -6.09 -0.48
C THR A 336 19.36 -5.76 -1.25
N LYS A 337 20.37 -6.65 -1.26
CA LYS A 337 21.71 -6.36 -1.80
C LYS A 337 22.15 -7.31 -2.91
N SER A 338 21.62 -8.53 -2.95
CA SER A 338 22.19 -9.60 -3.75
C SER A 338 21.14 -10.49 -4.40
N THR A 339 21.45 -10.99 -5.59
CA THR A 339 20.69 -12.07 -6.25
C THR A 339 21.06 -13.46 -5.71
N LYS A 340 22.05 -13.53 -4.81
CA LYS A 340 22.41 -14.73 -4.04
C LYS A 340 21.89 -14.54 -2.63
N GLN A 341 20.80 -15.20 -2.27
CA GLN A 341 20.04 -14.93 -1.05
C GLN A 341 19.96 -16.17 -0.15
N ILE A 342 19.38 -16.02 1.03
CA ILE A 342 19.20 -17.10 2.02
C ILE A 342 17.75 -17.55 1.99
N TYR A 343 17.51 -18.85 2.12
CA TYR A 343 16.17 -19.41 2.25
C TYR A 343 16.16 -20.36 3.44
N ILE A 344 15.17 -20.22 4.31
CA ILE A 344 15.04 -20.99 5.54
C ILE A 344 13.93 -22.02 5.35
N THR A 345 14.26 -23.28 5.62
CA THR A 345 13.28 -24.36 5.71
C THR A 345 13.00 -24.69 7.17
N THR A 346 11.74 -24.89 7.49
CA THR A 346 11.25 -25.21 8.83
C THR A 346 10.52 -26.54 8.79
N SER A 347 10.56 -27.26 9.92
CA SER A 347 9.84 -28.51 10.11
C SER A 347 8.42 -28.33 10.62
N SER A 348 8.13 -27.22 11.31
CA SER A 348 6.77 -26.89 11.74
C SER A 348 5.90 -26.39 10.59
N GLU A 349 6.49 -25.72 9.60
CA GLU A 349 5.80 -25.26 8.39
C GLU A 349 6.35 -25.96 7.13
N PRO A 350 5.97 -27.23 6.89
CA PRO A 350 6.60 -28.09 5.88
C PRO A 350 6.47 -27.58 4.44
N ASP A 351 5.45 -26.78 4.13
CA ASP A 351 5.15 -26.31 2.76
C ASP A 351 6.24 -25.36 2.22
N TYR A 352 7.07 -24.76 3.07
CA TYR A 352 8.25 -24.03 2.61
C TYR A 352 9.22 -24.89 1.78
N ASN A 353 9.19 -26.22 1.94
CA ASN A 353 9.92 -27.13 1.05
C ASN A 353 9.27 -27.28 -0.34
N ILE A 354 7.94 -27.16 -0.42
CA ILE A 354 7.20 -27.14 -1.69
C ILE A 354 7.56 -25.86 -2.44
N TRP A 355 7.51 -24.71 -1.79
CA TRP A 355 7.86 -23.43 -2.40
C TRP A 355 9.31 -23.37 -2.87
N LEU A 356 10.25 -23.92 -2.09
CA LEU A 356 11.65 -24.02 -2.53
C LEU A 356 11.81 -24.85 -3.81
N LYS A 357 11.07 -25.97 -3.92
CA LYS A 357 11.08 -26.82 -5.13
C LYS A 357 10.42 -26.10 -6.31
N ASP A 358 9.34 -25.36 -6.06
CA ASP A 358 8.64 -24.55 -7.05
C ASP A 358 9.54 -23.45 -7.63
N LEU A 359 10.20 -22.67 -6.77
CA LEU A 359 11.17 -21.66 -7.18
C LEU A 359 12.27 -22.22 -8.07
N LYS A 360 12.74 -23.44 -7.78
CA LYS A 360 13.72 -24.13 -8.63
C LYS A 360 13.12 -24.54 -9.98
N LYS A 361 11.95 -25.17 -9.96
CA LYS A 361 11.33 -25.77 -11.14
C LYS A 361 10.80 -24.71 -12.11
N ASN A 362 10.00 -23.79 -11.61
CA ASN A 362 9.19 -22.87 -12.41
C ASN A 362 9.85 -21.49 -12.55
N TYR A 363 10.66 -21.07 -11.59
CA TYR A 363 11.31 -19.75 -11.58
C TYR A 363 12.82 -19.81 -11.82
N LYS A 364 13.37 -21.00 -12.13
CA LYS A 364 14.78 -21.23 -12.47
C LYS A 364 15.77 -20.78 -11.37
N VAL A 365 15.33 -20.72 -10.11
CA VAL A 365 16.16 -20.36 -8.97
C VAL A 365 17.01 -21.55 -8.55
N LYS A 366 18.34 -21.44 -8.66
CA LYS A 366 19.24 -22.51 -8.20
C LYS A 366 19.33 -22.48 -6.69
N TYR A 367 19.60 -23.60 -6.04
CA TYR A 367 19.88 -23.58 -4.60
C TYR A 367 20.95 -24.59 -4.17
N LYS A 368 21.60 -24.29 -3.05
CA LYS A 368 22.54 -25.17 -2.35
C LYS A 368 22.16 -25.24 -0.87
N LYS A 369 22.07 -26.45 -0.33
CA LYS A 369 21.84 -26.67 1.11
C LYS A 369 23.12 -26.50 1.93
N LEU A 370 23.01 -25.91 3.09
CA LEU A 370 24.05 -25.73 4.10
C LEU A 370 23.50 -26.15 5.46
N LYS A 371 24.39 -26.65 6.33
CA LYS A 371 24.08 -27.02 7.72
C LYS A 371 24.72 -26.10 8.76
N ASP A 372 25.66 -25.27 8.35
CA ASP A 372 26.44 -24.44 9.27
C ASP A 372 26.08 -22.97 9.02
N PRO A 373 25.39 -22.30 9.96
CA PRO A 373 24.98 -20.90 9.80
C PRO A 373 26.20 -19.97 9.67
N TRP A 374 27.34 -20.32 10.25
CA TRP A 374 28.55 -19.49 10.18
C TRP A 374 29.19 -19.47 8.79
N LYS A 375 28.90 -20.48 7.94
CA LYS A 375 29.25 -20.41 6.51
C LYS A 375 28.46 -19.32 5.79
N LEU A 376 27.23 -19.02 6.21
CA LEU A 376 26.46 -17.89 5.67
C LEU A 376 27.06 -16.57 6.12
N ILE A 377 27.40 -16.44 7.41
CA ILE A 377 28.10 -15.26 7.95
C ILE A 377 29.39 -14.98 7.17
N LYS A 378 30.27 -15.98 7.04
CA LYS A 378 31.51 -15.86 6.28
C LYS A 378 31.27 -15.48 4.82
N LYS A 379 30.21 -16.02 4.22
CA LYS A 379 29.89 -15.78 2.81
C LYS A 379 29.41 -14.36 2.55
N PHE A 380 28.56 -13.83 3.41
CA PHE A 380 27.90 -12.53 3.26
C PHE A 380 28.55 -11.45 4.11
N LYS A 381 29.74 -11.70 4.66
CA LYS A 381 30.49 -10.76 5.52
C LYS A 381 30.56 -9.35 4.96
N ASN A 382 30.79 -9.21 3.65
CA ASN A 382 30.93 -7.91 3.00
C ASN A 382 29.60 -7.15 2.84
N ASP A 383 28.47 -7.84 3.01
CA ASP A 383 27.12 -7.25 2.96
C ASP A 383 26.63 -6.79 4.35
N ILE A 384 27.39 -7.12 5.42
CA ILE A 384 27.07 -6.82 6.82
C ILE A 384 27.84 -5.57 7.25
N GLY A 385 27.13 -4.45 7.46
CA GLY A 385 27.70 -3.18 7.91
C GLY A 385 28.11 -3.19 9.39
N GLY A 386 27.50 -4.07 10.18
CA GLY A 386 27.80 -4.28 11.59
C GLY A 386 26.75 -5.16 12.26
N TYR A 387 26.66 -5.07 13.58
CA TYR A 387 25.67 -5.80 14.36
C TYR A 387 25.04 -4.93 15.44
N VAL A 388 23.84 -5.33 15.87
CA VAL A 388 23.10 -4.75 16.99
C VAL A 388 22.92 -5.83 18.05
N LEU A 389 23.29 -5.52 19.29
CA LEU A 389 23.16 -6.45 20.41
C LEU A 389 21.75 -6.45 20.99
N TYR A 390 21.22 -7.63 21.25
CA TYR A 390 20.11 -7.86 22.16
C TYR A 390 20.49 -8.90 23.22
N SER A 391 19.63 -9.09 24.22
CA SER A 391 19.84 -10.14 25.22
C SER A 391 18.55 -10.91 25.43
N ASN A 392 18.61 -12.23 25.31
CA ASN A 392 17.51 -13.13 25.68
C ASN A 392 17.06 -12.98 27.15
N LYS A 393 17.86 -12.32 28.01
CA LYS A 393 17.46 -11.98 29.39
C LYS A 393 16.46 -10.82 29.46
N ASN A 394 16.35 -10.03 28.41
CA ASN A 394 15.39 -8.94 28.29
C ASN A 394 14.41 -9.25 27.15
N PHE A 395 13.18 -9.55 27.55
CA PHE A 395 12.08 -9.94 26.68
C PHE A 395 11.90 -8.98 25.49
N HIS A 396 12.00 -7.66 25.66
CA HIS A 396 11.69 -6.71 24.58
C HIS A 396 12.86 -6.43 23.63
N SER A 397 14.10 -6.73 24.05
CA SER A 397 15.31 -6.23 23.39
C SER A 397 15.50 -6.71 21.95
N ILE A 398 15.05 -7.93 21.62
CA ILE A 398 15.22 -8.54 20.30
C ILE A 398 14.47 -7.76 19.20
N ASN A 399 13.25 -7.29 19.50
CA ASN A 399 12.45 -6.57 18.51
C ASN A 399 13.01 -5.16 18.24
N ASN A 400 13.44 -4.48 19.29
CA ASN A 400 14.16 -3.22 19.19
C ASN A 400 15.46 -3.37 18.39
N ALA A 401 16.21 -4.45 18.64
CA ALA A 401 17.46 -4.72 17.94
C ALA A 401 17.27 -4.97 16.45
N CYS A 402 16.29 -5.77 16.02
CA CYS A 402 16.09 -5.94 14.58
C CYS A 402 15.54 -4.66 13.93
N SER A 403 14.65 -3.91 14.59
CA SER A 403 14.19 -2.61 14.09
C SER A 403 15.36 -1.65 13.86
N LEU A 404 16.29 -1.56 14.83
CA LEU A 404 17.51 -0.74 14.69
C LEU A 404 18.45 -1.30 13.61
N ALA A 405 18.63 -2.61 13.55
CA ALA A 405 19.50 -3.27 12.59
C ALA A 405 19.06 -2.98 11.13
N SER A 406 17.76 -2.90 10.88
CA SER A 406 17.18 -2.54 9.57
C SER A 406 17.64 -1.16 9.08
N LEU A 407 17.87 -0.21 10.00
CA LEU A 407 18.30 1.16 9.70
C LEU A 407 19.81 1.31 9.55
N LYS A 408 20.59 0.32 10.03
CA LYS A 408 22.05 0.41 10.16
C LYS A 408 22.82 -0.51 9.21
N ASP A 409 22.15 -1.16 8.27
CA ASP A 409 22.74 -2.20 7.42
C ASP A 409 23.37 -3.33 8.24
N SER A 410 22.78 -3.64 9.39
CA SER A 410 23.33 -4.55 10.39
C SER A 410 22.48 -5.79 10.55
N ILE A 411 23.04 -6.79 11.24
CA ILE A 411 22.30 -7.96 11.73
C ILE A 411 22.04 -7.83 13.24
N ALA A 412 20.95 -8.41 13.74
CA ALA A 412 20.70 -8.47 15.18
C ALA A 412 21.25 -9.78 15.75
N ILE A 413 22.01 -9.71 16.85
CA ILE A 413 22.58 -10.89 17.51
C ILE A 413 22.36 -10.85 19.01
N ASP A 414 22.16 -12.04 19.60
CA ASP A 414 22.19 -12.18 21.05
C ASP A 414 23.62 -11.97 21.55
N GLU A 415 23.75 -11.39 22.75
CA GLU A 415 25.03 -11.11 23.39
C GLU A 415 25.96 -12.32 23.49
N THR A 416 25.43 -13.53 23.58
CA THR A 416 26.22 -14.77 23.63
C THR A 416 26.98 -15.07 22.33
N LEU A 417 26.56 -14.53 21.19
CA LEU A 417 27.20 -14.77 19.90
C LEU A 417 28.29 -13.75 19.54
N GLU A 418 28.44 -12.67 20.32
CA GLU A 418 29.27 -11.53 19.95
C GLU A 418 30.74 -11.90 19.74
N SER A 419 31.34 -12.64 20.68
CA SER A 419 32.75 -13.05 20.59
C SER A 419 33.02 -13.86 19.31
N LYS A 420 32.14 -14.82 19.01
CA LYS A 420 32.24 -15.66 17.81
C LYS A 420 32.01 -14.83 16.55
N LEU A 421 31.09 -13.87 16.56
CA LEU A 421 30.87 -12.97 15.43
C LEU A 421 32.12 -12.12 15.11
N LYS A 422 32.80 -11.64 16.14
CA LYS A 422 34.07 -10.89 16.01
C LYS A 422 35.18 -11.75 15.41
N GLU A 423 35.27 -13.04 15.75
CA GLU A 423 36.23 -13.98 15.13
C GLU A 423 35.97 -14.18 13.62
N TYR A 424 34.71 -14.06 13.18
CA TYR A 424 34.35 -14.04 11.75
C TYR A 424 34.62 -12.67 11.09
N GLY A 425 35.15 -11.72 11.86
CA GLY A 425 35.62 -10.41 11.44
C GLY A 425 34.52 -9.39 11.20
N ILE A 426 33.36 -9.55 11.83
CA ILE A 426 32.32 -8.54 11.93
C ILE A 426 32.44 -7.92 13.32
N THR A 427 33.17 -6.81 13.41
CA THR A 427 33.58 -6.20 14.69
C THR A 427 32.88 -4.88 14.98
N ASN A 428 32.10 -4.35 14.03
CA ASN A 428 31.44 -3.07 14.16
C ASN A 428 30.12 -3.18 14.93
N LEU A 429 30.13 -2.80 16.21
CA LEU A 429 28.91 -2.65 17.01
C LEU A 429 28.19 -1.36 16.62
N THR A 430 27.02 -1.49 16.01
CA THR A 430 26.23 -0.37 15.48
C THR A 430 25.06 0.06 16.38
N GLY A 431 24.78 -0.73 17.42
CA GLY A 431 23.73 -0.44 18.39
C GLY A 431 23.69 -1.48 19.51
N ASP A 432 23.19 -1.07 20.67
CA ASP A 432 23.02 -1.95 21.82
C ASP A 432 21.61 -1.76 22.40
N CYS A 433 20.78 -2.78 22.24
CA CYS A 433 19.39 -2.79 22.68
C CYS A 433 19.17 -3.67 23.93
N ARG A 434 20.22 -4.22 24.56
CA ARG A 434 20.09 -5.19 25.67
C ARG A 434 19.25 -4.67 26.84
N ASN A 435 19.28 -3.36 27.09
CA ASN A 435 18.58 -2.71 28.20
C ASN A 435 17.38 -1.85 27.74
N THR A 436 16.79 -2.16 26.58
CA THR A 436 15.64 -1.41 26.03
C THR A 436 14.30 -2.00 26.47
N ASP A 437 13.30 -1.15 26.68
CA ASP A 437 11.93 -1.56 27.02
C ASP A 437 11.04 -1.73 25.77
N LYS A 438 9.77 -2.09 25.97
CA LYS A 438 8.81 -2.27 24.86
C LYS A 438 8.53 -1.00 24.05
N GLU A 439 8.68 0.19 24.63
CA GLU A 439 8.37 1.45 23.96
C GLU A 439 9.59 2.04 23.23
N TRP A 440 10.80 1.58 23.55
CA TRP A 440 12.05 2.17 23.07
C TRP A 440 12.13 2.24 21.54
N GLY A 441 11.76 1.17 20.84
CA GLY A 441 11.79 1.11 19.38
C GLY A 441 10.92 2.20 18.75
N TYR A 442 9.68 2.33 19.21
CA TYR A 442 8.77 3.38 18.73
C TYR A 442 9.33 4.79 19.05
N LYS A 443 9.70 5.04 20.31
CA LYS A 443 10.17 6.37 20.76
C LYS A 443 11.42 6.86 20.04
N ASN A 444 12.35 5.96 19.70
CA ASN A 444 13.66 6.34 19.19
C ASN A 444 13.83 6.11 17.69
N LEU A 445 13.05 5.18 17.09
CA LEU A 445 13.28 4.75 15.71
C LEU A 445 12.17 5.12 14.73
N TRP A 446 10.93 5.39 15.20
CA TRP A 446 9.78 5.59 14.32
C TRP A 446 10.05 6.62 13.21
N ASN A 447 10.60 7.78 13.57
CA ASN A 447 10.92 8.87 12.63
C ASN A 447 12.39 8.85 12.15
N SER A 448 13.10 7.74 12.36
CA SER A 448 14.53 7.58 12.01
C SER A 448 14.74 6.83 10.69
N GLY A 449 13.70 6.73 9.85
CA GLY A 449 13.73 6.09 8.54
C GLY A 449 13.08 4.71 8.47
N LEU A 450 12.30 4.32 9.48
CA LEU A 450 11.38 3.19 9.38
C LEU A 450 10.22 3.56 8.46
N ASN A 451 9.64 2.57 7.77
CA ASN A 451 8.41 2.81 7.01
C ASN A 451 7.20 2.90 7.95
N HIS A 452 6.16 3.63 7.54
CA HIS A 452 4.94 3.85 8.32
C HIS A 452 3.72 3.10 7.76
N SER A 453 3.87 2.42 6.61
CA SER A 453 2.82 1.64 5.96
C SER A 453 2.71 0.20 6.48
N ILE A 454 3.79 -0.35 7.04
CA ILE A 454 3.86 -1.73 7.53
C ILE A 454 4.58 -1.78 8.88
N VAL A 455 3.92 -2.35 9.88
CA VAL A 455 4.53 -2.71 11.16
C VAL A 455 4.45 -4.21 11.42
N ILE A 456 5.25 -4.68 12.36
CA ILE A 456 5.37 -6.10 12.71
C ILE A 456 5.06 -6.28 14.20
N GLU A 457 3.95 -6.93 14.51
CA GLU A 457 3.59 -7.31 15.87
C GLU A 457 4.03 -8.75 16.13
N LEU A 458 5.16 -8.93 16.80
CA LEU A 458 5.78 -10.25 16.90
C LEU A 458 6.24 -10.55 18.33
N SER A 459 5.72 -11.61 18.93
CA SER A 459 6.22 -12.09 20.23
C SER A 459 7.74 -12.25 20.20
N PRO A 460 8.48 -11.65 21.15
CA PRO A 460 9.93 -11.78 21.24
C PRO A 460 10.45 -13.22 21.36
N GLU A 461 9.59 -14.17 21.75
CA GLU A 461 9.96 -15.59 21.81
C GLU A 461 10.23 -16.19 20.42
N LYS A 462 9.68 -15.59 19.37
CA LYS A 462 9.83 -16.02 17.98
C LYS A 462 11.19 -15.58 17.44
N ALA A 463 12.11 -16.53 17.31
CA ALA A 463 13.48 -16.21 16.87
C ALA A 463 13.61 -15.90 15.36
N MET A 464 12.69 -16.37 14.50
CA MET A 464 12.87 -16.27 13.04
C MET A 464 11.73 -15.62 12.25
N PRO A 465 10.45 -16.01 12.46
CA PRO A 465 9.36 -15.53 11.61
C PRO A 465 9.34 -14.01 11.49
N LEU A 466 8.97 -13.51 10.31
CA LEU A 466 8.88 -12.09 9.95
C LEU A 466 10.16 -11.25 10.08
N ARG A 467 11.20 -11.68 10.81
CA ARG A 467 12.40 -10.85 11.05
C ARG A 467 13.15 -10.55 9.75
N ASP A 468 13.13 -11.48 8.79
CA ASP A 468 13.71 -11.23 7.46
C ASP A 468 12.96 -10.13 6.70
N TYR A 469 11.63 -10.18 6.74
CA TYR A 469 10.79 -9.18 6.12
C TYR A 469 10.92 -7.83 6.80
N ALA A 470 10.90 -7.78 8.14
CA ALA A 470 11.04 -6.56 8.92
C ALA A 470 12.34 -5.82 8.63
N ILE A 471 13.46 -6.55 8.50
CA ILE A 471 14.74 -5.97 8.11
C ILE A 471 14.66 -5.40 6.69
N MET A 472 14.10 -6.16 5.74
CA MET A 472 14.01 -5.76 4.34
C MET A 472 13.08 -4.55 4.14
N SER A 473 11.93 -4.53 4.81
CA SER A 473 10.93 -3.46 4.72
C SER A 473 11.31 -2.24 5.56
N LYS A 474 12.24 -2.37 6.51
CA LYS A 474 12.50 -1.39 7.58
C LYS A 474 11.26 -1.11 8.42
N SER A 475 10.56 -2.16 8.80
CA SER A 475 9.36 -2.05 9.63
C SER A 475 9.72 -1.98 11.11
N LEU A 476 8.97 -1.17 11.87
CA LEU A 476 9.00 -1.24 13.31
C LEU A 476 8.48 -2.63 13.74
N MET A 477 9.28 -3.33 14.54
CA MET A 477 8.82 -4.52 15.24
C MET A 477 8.54 -4.17 16.69
N PHE A 478 7.37 -4.57 17.17
CA PHE A 478 6.93 -4.32 18.54
C PHE A 478 6.14 -5.53 19.04
N TYR A 479 5.85 -5.55 20.35
CA TYR A 479 4.94 -6.52 20.93
C TYR A 479 4.39 -6.01 22.25
N GLU A 480 3.09 -6.22 22.45
CA GLU A 480 2.39 -5.93 23.69
C GLU A 480 1.62 -7.18 24.10
N ASP A 481 2.11 -7.86 25.15
CA ASP A 481 1.68 -9.19 25.58
C ASP A 481 0.37 -9.18 26.39
N SER A 482 -0.01 -8.03 26.94
CA SER A 482 -1.20 -7.88 27.76
C SER A 482 -2.41 -7.54 26.91
N VAL A 483 -3.48 -8.34 27.04
CA VAL A 483 -4.80 -8.01 26.48
C VAL A 483 -5.41 -6.74 27.11
N LYS A 484 -4.94 -6.31 28.29
CA LYS A 484 -5.45 -5.14 29.02
C LYS A 484 -4.68 -3.85 28.74
N ASP A 485 -3.48 -3.96 28.19
CA ASP A 485 -2.66 -2.81 27.82
C ASP A 485 -2.69 -2.69 26.30
N GLU A 486 -3.28 -1.60 25.81
CA GLU A 486 -3.31 -1.26 24.38
C GLU A 486 -2.48 -0.01 24.06
N THR A 487 -1.71 0.49 25.03
CA THR A 487 -1.10 1.82 24.93
C THR A 487 -0.04 1.89 23.84
N LEU A 488 0.79 0.84 23.69
CA LEU A 488 1.80 0.81 22.65
C LEU A 488 1.16 0.57 21.27
N ARG A 489 0.25 -0.41 21.17
CA ARG A 489 -0.49 -0.69 19.93
C ARG A 489 -1.23 0.53 19.41
N SER A 490 -2.00 1.19 20.26
CA SER A 490 -2.77 2.38 19.91
C SER A 490 -1.87 3.51 19.39
N LYS A 491 -0.77 3.81 20.09
CA LYS A 491 0.19 4.85 19.66
C LYS A 491 0.79 4.55 18.29
N ILE A 492 1.16 3.28 18.05
CA ILE A 492 1.76 2.86 16.78
C ILE A 492 0.72 2.98 15.66
N PHE A 493 -0.45 2.33 15.80
CA PHE A 493 -1.47 2.31 14.74
C PHE A 493 -2.05 3.69 14.44
N GLU A 494 -2.19 4.56 15.44
CA GLU A 494 -2.59 5.96 15.23
C GLU A 494 -1.59 6.74 14.36
N SER A 495 -0.31 6.37 14.43
CA SER A 495 0.78 7.06 13.74
C SER A 495 1.12 6.47 12.38
N MET A 496 0.45 5.39 11.97
CA MET A 496 0.64 4.74 10.67
C MET A 496 -0.02 5.51 9.53
N ASP A 497 0.48 5.29 8.31
CA ASP A 497 -0.12 5.84 7.10
C ASP A 497 -1.53 5.29 6.87
N ASN A 498 -2.29 5.91 5.98
CA ASN A 498 -3.58 5.35 5.55
C ASN A 498 -3.38 4.05 4.74
N ASN A 499 -4.32 3.11 4.88
CA ASN A 499 -4.29 1.79 4.23
C ASN A 499 -3.06 0.96 4.62
N SER A 500 -2.65 1.06 5.88
CA SER A 500 -1.50 0.34 6.41
C SER A 500 -1.84 -1.05 6.93
N HIS A 501 -0.84 -1.91 7.00
CA HIS A 501 -0.96 -3.30 7.46
C HIS A 501 -0.09 -3.58 8.69
N CYS A 502 -0.63 -4.31 9.65
CA CYS A 502 0.12 -4.93 10.74
C CYS A 502 0.31 -6.42 10.44
N LEU A 503 1.55 -6.87 10.24
CA LEU A 503 1.84 -8.29 10.07
C LEU A 503 2.25 -8.90 11.41
N GLY A 504 1.76 -10.10 11.69
CA GLY A 504 2.06 -10.82 12.94
C GLY A 504 0.80 -11.07 13.75
N TRP A 505 0.95 -11.22 15.07
CA TRP A 505 -0.17 -11.53 15.94
C TRP A 505 0.03 -10.99 17.35
N GLY A 506 -1.04 -10.43 17.90
CA GLY A 506 -1.09 -9.90 19.27
C GLY A 506 -1.50 -10.97 20.30
N PRO A 507 -1.84 -10.54 21.52
CA PRO A 507 -2.09 -11.43 22.65
C PRO A 507 -3.44 -12.17 22.58
N ASP A 508 -4.39 -11.67 21.81
CA ASP A 508 -5.70 -12.27 21.56
C ASP A 508 -6.26 -11.81 20.21
N GLU A 509 -7.26 -12.52 19.68
CA GLU A 509 -7.85 -12.21 18.37
C GLU A 509 -8.71 -10.93 18.42
N HIS A 510 -9.77 -10.95 19.23
CA HIS A 510 -10.81 -9.92 19.18
C HIS A 510 -10.27 -8.54 19.51
N THR A 511 -9.57 -8.41 20.63
CA THR A 511 -9.07 -7.11 21.10
C THR A 511 -8.01 -6.59 20.15
N ASN A 512 -7.11 -7.45 19.68
CA ASN A 512 -6.04 -7.02 18.77
C ASN A 512 -6.58 -6.48 17.44
N VAL A 513 -7.46 -7.24 16.78
CA VAL A 513 -8.09 -6.83 15.52
C VAL A 513 -8.97 -5.60 15.73
N SER A 514 -9.63 -5.48 16.89
CA SER A 514 -10.42 -4.29 17.26
C SER A 514 -9.58 -3.03 17.37
N ILE A 515 -8.43 -3.10 18.05
CA ILE A 515 -7.53 -1.97 18.23
C ILE A 515 -6.97 -1.53 16.87
N ALA A 516 -6.49 -2.46 16.05
CA ALA A 516 -6.01 -2.14 14.69
C ALA A 516 -7.11 -1.50 13.84
N SER A 517 -8.30 -2.12 13.81
CA SER A 517 -9.45 -1.62 13.05
C SER A 517 -9.82 -0.19 13.42
N LYS A 518 -9.85 0.14 14.72
CA LYS A 518 -10.16 1.48 15.24
C LYS A 518 -9.29 2.59 14.64
N TYR A 519 -8.04 2.28 14.27
CA TYR A 519 -7.10 3.24 13.69
C TYR A 519 -7.00 3.12 12.16
N GLY A 520 -7.78 2.25 11.54
CA GLY A 520 -7.79 2.03 10.10
C GLY A 520 -6.61 1.20 9.61
N VAL A 521 -6.15 0.25 10.43
CA VAL A 521 -5.09 -0.71 10.13
C VAL A 521 -5.72 -2.10 10.12
N ASP A 522 -5.38 -2.92 9.13
CA ASP A 522 -5.73 -4.35 9.13
C ASP A 522 -4.57 -5.21 9.64
N VAL A 523 -4.90 -6.41 10.12
CA VAL A 523 -3.96 -7.39 10.65
C VAL A 523 -3.81 -8.54 9.68
N VAL A 524 -2.58 -9.00 9.46
CA VAL A 524 -2.29 -10.24 8.72
C VAL A 524 -1.63 -11.22 9.68
N ALA A 525 -2.33 -12.31 10.02
CA ALA A 525 -1.81 -13.37 10.88
C ALA A 525 -0.60 -14.04 10.22
N ALA A 526 0.59 -13.67 10.67
CA ALA A 526 1.84 -14.00 10.02
C ALA A 526 3.00 -14.24 11.00
N ASP A 527 2.75 -14.41 12.29
CA ASP A 527 3.78 -14.63 13.32
C ASP A 527 4.54 -15.97 13.18
N TRP A 528 4.12 -16.81 12.22
CA TRP A 528 4.82 -18.00 11.73
C TRP A 528 5.16 -17.95 10.23
N SER A 529 5.16 -16.77 9.60
CA SER A 529 5.58 -16.59 8.21
C SER A 529 7.10 -16.43 8.08
N TYR A 530 7.69 -17.17 7.15
CA TYR A 530 9.11 -17.17 6.80
C TYR A 530 9.35 -16.72 5.35
N ASN A 531 10.57 -16.30 5.05
CA ASN A 531 11.09 -16.07 3.69
C ASN A 531 10.35 -15.00 2.88
N LEU A 532 9.57 -14.10 3.49
CA LEU A 532 8.84 -13.07 2.74
C LEU A 532 9.78 -12.07 2.08
N SER A 533 11.00 -11.86 2.62
CA SER A 533 12.05 -11.08 1.95
C SER A 533 12.47 -11.67 0.59
N ILE A 534 12.25 -12.99 0.40
CA ILE A 534 12.54 -13.70 -0.85
C ILE A 534 11.29 -13.80 -1.70
N LEU A 535 10.20 -14.29 -1.11
CA LEU A 535 8.95 -14.60 -1.81
C LEU A 535 8.29 -13.33 -2.37
N SER A 536 8.42 -12.18 -1.71
CA SER A 536 7.85 -10.91 -2.18
C SER A 536 8.57 -10.33 -3.40
N SER A 537 9.75 -10.86 -3.76
CA SER A 537 10.56 -10.33 -4.88
C SER A 537 10.00 -10.62 -6.27
N PHE A 538 9.02 -11.51 -6.37
CA PHE A 538 8.43 -11.92 -7.63
C PHE A 538 7.31 -10.95 -8.04
N PRO A 539 7.04 -10.77 -9.34
CA PRO A 539 5.95 -9.91 -9.79
C PRO A 539 4.58 -10.50 -9.44
N SER A 540 3.65 -9.64 -9.04
CA SER A 540 2.25 -10.00 -8.86
C SER A 540 1.52 -9.72 -10.17
N ASN A 541 1.10 -10.76 -10.87
CA ASN A 541 0.46 -10.64 -12.18
C ASN A 541 -1.04 -10.93 -12.05
N PRO A 542 -1.90 -10.23 -12.82
CA PRO A 542 -3.31 -10.57 -12.88
C PRO A 542 -3.51 -12.04 -13.26
N ILE A 543 -4.47 -12.68 -12.59
CA ILE A 543 -4.80 -14.08 -12.75
C ILE A 543 -6.31 -14.25 -12.67
N LYS A 544 -6.85 -15.20 -13.44
CA LYS A 544 -8.28 -15.51 -13.43
C LYS A 544 -8.54 -16.83 -12.74
N GLN A 545 -9.68 -16.94 -12.08
CA GLN A 545 -10.11 -18.20 -11.52
C GLN A 545 -10.44 -19.19 -12.63
N LYS A 546 -10.21 -20.47 -12.39
CA LYS A 546 -10.73 -21.52 -13.26
C LYS A 546 -12.21 -21.69 -12.94
N THR A 547 -13.07 -21.41 -13.91
CA THR A 547 -14.52 -21.59 -13.76
C THR A 547 -14.97 -22.82 -14.53
N ASN A 548 -15.83 -23.63 -13.90
CA ASN A 548 -16.59 -24.66 -14.57
C ASN A 548 -18.05 -24.18 -14.72
N ASN A 549 -18.46 -23.89 -15.95
CA ASN A 549 -19.78 -23.34 -16.26
C ASN A 549 -20.88 -24.43 -16.37
N ASN A 550 -20.58 -25.69 -16.06
CA ASN A 550 -21.50 -26.81 -16.26
C ASN A 550 -22.62 -26.93 -15.20
N PHE A 551 -22.91 -25.85 -14.46
CA PHE A 551 -23.95 -25.86 -13.45
C PHE A 551 -25.33 -25.49 -14.05
N ILE A 552 -26.39 -26.17 -13.57
CA ILE A 552 -27.76 -26.02 -14.07
C ILE A 552 -28.61 -25.26 -13.04
N ASP A 553 -29.17 -24.13 -13.46
CA ASP A 553 -30.14 -23.32 -12.69
C ASP A 553 -31.51 -24.04 -12.59
N GLU A 554 -31.58 -24.99 -11.67
CA GLU A 554 -32.73 -25.87 -11.40
C GLU A 554 -33.66 -25.26 -10.34
N ASP A 555 -34.97 -25.45 -10.50
CA ASP A 555 -35.97 -25.14 -9.47
C ASP A 555 -36.43 -26.44 -8.79
N GLY A 556 -36.96 -26.36 -7.56
CA GLY A 556 -37.34 -27.54 -6.79
C GLY A 556 -36.18 -28.23 -6.07
N VAL A 557 -35.05 -27.53 -5.89
CA VAL A 557 -33.86 -28.00 -5.16
C VAL A 557 -33.40 -26.99 -4.09
N HIS A 558 -32.64 -27.47 -3.12
CA HIS A 558 -31.97 -26.68 -2.09
C HIS A 558 -30.48 -26.53 -2.43
N TYR A 559 -30.01 -25.29 -2.53
CA TYR A 559 -28.62 -24.98 -2.88
C TYR A 559 -27.75 -24.88 -1.63
N VAL A 560 -26.58 -25.51 -1.67
CA VAL A 560 -25.59 -25.50 -0.60
C VAL A 560 -24.24 -25.06 -1.14
N THR A 561 -23.58 -24.14 -0.46
CA THR A 561 -22.17 -23.80 -0.71
C THR A 561 -21.37 -23.98 0.57
N PHE A 562 -20.15 -24.49 0.43
CA PHE A 562 -19.18 -24.64 1.52
C PHE A 562 -18.04 -23.65 1.32
N ILE A 563 -17.63 -22.96 2.38
CA ILE A 563 -16.46 -22.08 2.37
C ILE A 563 -15.55 -22.48 3.53
N MET A 564 -14.29 -22.80 3.23
CA MET A 564 -13.25 -23.03 4.23
C MET A 564 -12.87 -21.70 4.91
N SER A 565 -12.83 -21.72 6.25
CA SER A 565 -12.44 -20.57 7.08
C SER A 565 -10.94 -20.28 7.03
N ASP A 566 -10.52 -19.21 7.72
CA ASP A 566 -9.12 -18.88 8.02
C ASP A 566 -8.21 -18.62 6.81
N GLY A 567 -8.76 -18.21 5.66
CA GLY A 567 -7.95 -17.81 4.50
C GLY A 567 -7.24 -16.46 4.64
N ASP A 568 -7.55 -15.68 5.68
CA ASP A 568 -6.80 -14.50 6.13
C ASP A 568 -5.48 -14.90 6.84
N ASN A 569 -5.42 -16.13 7.33
CA ASN A 569 -4.27 -16.69 8.04
C ASN A 569 -3.13 -17.03 7.06
N GLN A 570 -2.26 -16.04 6.81
CA GLN A 570 -1.17 -16.16 5.83
C GLN A 570 -0.19 -17.28 6.19
N GLN A 571 0.12 -17.46 7.47
CA GLN A 571 1.04 -18.52 7.90
C GLN A 571 0.49 -19.92 7.61
N TRP A 572 -0.82 -20.16 7.75
CA TRP A 572 -1.42 -21.43 7.36
C TRP A 572 -1.32 -21.65 5.84
N LEU A 573 -1.65 -20.62 5.05
CA LEU A 573 -1.55 -20.67 3.58
C LEU A 573 -0.12 -20.94 3.08
N LEU A 574 0.90 -20.40 3.76
CA LEU A 574 2.31 -20.57 3.41
C LEU A 574 2.94 -21.83 4.01
N GLY A 575 2.42 -22.35 5.10
CA GLY A 575 3.17 -23.26 5.94
C GLY A 575 2.65 -24.69 6.01
N SER A 576 1.33 -24.85 6.10
CA SER A 576 0.72 -26.11 6.50
C SER A 576 -0.62 -26.43 5.83
N ASN A 577 -1.06 -25.65 4.83
CA ASN A 577 -2.29 -25.90 4.08
C ASN A 577 -2.07 -26.64 2.76
N TYR A 578 -1.26 -26.08 1.85
CA TYR A 578 -1.16 -26.52 0.44
C TYR A 578 -0.75 -27.99 0.30
N GLY A 579 0.23 -28.43 1.09
CA GLY A 579 0.72 -29.80 1.08
C GLY A 579 -0.05 -30.77 1.97
N SER A 580 -0.98 -30.28 2.80
CA SER A 580 -1.65 -31.08 3.82
C SER A 580 -2.75 -31.96 3.24
N LYS A 581 -2.74 -33.24 3.61
CA LYS A 581 -3.80 -34.21 3.24
C LYS A 581 -5.12 -33.94 3.95
N ASP A 582 -5.07 -33.15 5.02
CA ASP A 582 -6.26 -32.77 5.79
C ASP A 582 -7.00 -31.60 5.14
N TRP A 583 -6.34 -30.80 4.30
CA TRP A 583 -6.92 -29.61 3.66
C TRP A 583 -6.61 -29.54 2.15
N PHE A 584 -5.91 -28.52 1.67
CA PHE A 584 -5.80 -28.22 0.23
C PHE A 584 -5.08 -29.32 -0.57
N GLY A 585 -4.12 -30.01 0.06
CA GLY A 585 -3.40 -31.15 -0.52
C GLY A 585 -4.17 -32.48 -0.49
N SER A 586 -5.41 -32.50 0.02
CA SER A 586 -6.25 -33.69 0.05
C SER A 586 -6.72 -34.11 -1.34
N SER A 587 -6.72 -35.42 -1.61
CA SER A 587 -7.28 -35.97 -2.86
C SER A 587 -8.80 -35.82 -2.95
N TYR A 588 -9.50 -35.59 -1.83
CA TYR A 588 -10.95 -35.37 -1.82
C TYR A 588 -11.35 -33.96 -2.27
N ARG A 589 -10.42 -33.01 -2.40
CA ARG A 589 -10.73 -31.67 -2.93
C ARG A 589 -11.32 -31.72 -4.34
N GLU A 590 -10.95 -32.74 -5.12
CA GLU A 590 -11.33 -32.87 -6.53
C GLU A 590 -12.69 -33.56 -6.76
N SER A 591 -13.44 -33.92 -5.71
CA SER A 591 -14.72 -34.66 -5.80
C SER A 591 -15.97 -33.84 -5.52
N PHE A 592 -15.85 -32.54 -5.21
CA PHE A 592 -16.99 -31.64 -5.00
C PHE A 592 -16.60 -30.17 -5.15
N ASN A 593 -17.60 -29.30 -5.33
CA ASN A 593 -17.38 -27.86 -5.39
C ASN A 593 -17.09 -27.30 -3.99
N LEU A 594 -16.04 -26.49 -3.87
CA LEU A 594 -15.60 -25.96 -2.58
C LEU A 594 -15.13 -24.50 -2.70
N GLY A 595 -15.54 -23.69 -1.74
CA GLY A 595 -15.04 -22.34 -1.55
C GLY A 595 -13.80 -22.31 -0.67
N TRP A 596 -12.81 -21.52 -1.08
CA TRP A 596 -11.64 -21.18 -0.27
C TRP A 596 -11.56 -19.67 -0.12
N SER A 597 -11.23 -19.20 1.06
CA SER A 597 -10.79 -17.82 1.20
C SER A 597 -9.28 -17.74 1.01
N LEU A 598 -8.77 -16.73 0.27
CA LEU A 598 -7.35 -16.62 -0.07
C LEU A 598 -6.88 -15.16 0.01
N SER A 599 -5.99 -14.88 0.97
CA SER A 599 -5.58 -13.53 1.34
C SER A 599 -4.88 -12.72 0.22
N PRO A 600 -5.22 -11.42 0.07
CA PRO A 600 -4.46 -10.48 -0.75
C PRO A 600 -2.99 -10.36 -0.34
N SER A 601 -2.67 -10.55 0.95
CA SER A 601 -1.29 -10.52 1.43
C SER A 601 -0.43 -11.57 0.71
N LEU A 602 -0.98 -12.75 0.41
CA LEU A 602 -0.28 -13.81 -0.31
C LEU A 602 0.02 -13.39 -1.77
N TYR A 603 -0.91 -12.71 -2.43
CA TYR A 603 -0.72 -12.21 -3.81
C TYR A 603 0.44 -11.22 -3.93
N TYR A 604 0.65 -10.38 -2.91
CA TYR A 604 1.72 -9.38 -2.92
C TYR A 604 3.03 -9.92 -2.33
N LEU A 605 2.96 -10.67 -1.22
CA LEU A 605 4.13 -11.09 -0.44
C LEU A 605 4.66 -12.47 -0.80
N ALA A 606 3.88 -13.31 -1.48
CA ALA A 606 4.33 -14.58 -2.03
C ALA A 606 3.64 -14.92 -3.36
N PRO A 607 3.82 -14.10 -4.42
CA PRO A 607 3.06 -14.22 -5.66
C PRO A 607 3.24 -15.58 -6.35
N THR A 608 4.43 -16.20 -6.20
CA THR A 608 4.68 -17.55 -6.73
C THR A 608 3.81 -18.58 -6.04
N VAL A 609 3.62 -18.46 -4.72
CA VAL A 609 2.74 -19.35 -3.94
C VAL A 609 1.27 -19.12 -4.29
N PHE A 610 0.85 -17.86 -4.39
CA PHE A 610 -0.50 -17.51 -4.82
C PHE A 610 -0.87 -18.15 -6.17
N ASN A 611 0.04 -18.07 -7.15
CA ASN A 611 -0.15 -18.71 -8.45
C ASN A 611 -0.31 -20.23 -8.33
N ARG A 612 0.41 -20.88 -7.41
CA ARG A 612 0.29 -22.33 -7.20
C ARG A 612 -1.10 -22.75 -6.72
N TYR A 613 -1.77 -21.95 -5.88
CA TYR A 613 -3.16 -22.20 -5.51
C TYR A 613 -4.06 -22.16 -6.75
N TYR A 614 -4.02 -21.09 -7.55
CA TYR A 614 -4.82 -20.95 -8.78
C TYR A 614 -4.53 -22.03 -9.82
N GLU A 615 -3.25 -22.36 -10.03
CA GLU A 615 -2.84 -23.43 -10.94
C GLU A 615 -3.38 -24.80 -10.51
N SER A 616 -3.56 -25.02 -9.21
CA SER A 616 -4.02 -26.29 -8.63
C SER A 616 -5.53 -26.32 -8.39
N ALA A 617 -6.24 -25.22 -8.64
CA ALA A 617 -7.68 -25.13 -8.45
C ALA A 617 -8.44 -26.08 -9.39
N GLY A 618 -9.37 -26.83 -8.82
CA GLY A 618 -10.36 -27.66 -9.51
C GLY A 618 -9.85 -28.92 -10.21
N SER A 619 -10.81 -29.70 -10.67
CA SER A 619 -10.70 -30.85 -11.58
C SER A 619 -11.56 -30.60 -12.82
N SER A 620 -11.69 -31.58 -13.72
CA SER A 620 -12.57 -31.44 -14.89
C SER A 620 -14.05 -31.29 -14.53
N ASN A 621 -14.45 -31.80 -13.36
CA ASN A 621 -15.86 -31.93 -12.97
C ASN A 621 -16.24 -31.02 -11.79
N TYR A 622 -15.28 -30.62 -10.97
CA TYR A 622 -15.51 -29.84 -9.76
C TYR A 622 -14.53 -28.68 -9.66
N SER A 623 -14.95 -27.58 -9.04
CA SER A 623 -14.13 -26.36 -8.96
C SER A 623 -13.85 -25.95 -7.53
N ASP A 624 -12.60 -25.59 -7.26
CA ASP A 624 -12.28 -24.69 -6.16
C ASP A 624 -12.55 -23.26 -6.60
N ASN A 625 -13.21 -22.51 -5.74
CA ASN A 625 -13.52 -21.12 -5.99
C ASN A 625 -13.02 -20.26 -4.82
N TYR A 626 -12.13 -19.35 -5.16
CA TYR A 626 -11.51 -18.39 -4.26
C TYR A 626 -12.36 -17.14 -4.06
N ILE A 627 -12.48 -16.75 -2.80
CA ILE A 627 -13.05 -15.48 -2.36
C ILE A 627 -12.03 -14.73 -1.49
N VAL A 628 -12.27 -13.45 -1.26
CA VAL A 628 -11.45 -12.66 -0.32
C VAL A 628 -11.82 -13.05 1.13
N PRO A 629 -10.83 -13.25 2.02
CA PRO A 629 -11.08 -13.62 3.41
C PRO A 629 -11.55 -12.44 4.30
N PRO A 630 -11.94 -12.71 5.56
CA PRO A 630 -12.22 -11.70 6.57
C PRO A 630 -11.12 -10.64 6.68
N SER A 631 -11.38 -9.35 6.51
CA SER A 631 -12.59 -8.78 5.90
C SER A 631 -12.22 -7.86 4.73
N GLY A 632 -11.24 -8.27 3.92
CA GLY A 632 -10.74 -7.47 2.80
C GLY A 632 -9.25 -7.66 2.52
N ASN A 633 -8.50 -6.55 2.48
CA ASN A 633 -7.05 -6.55 2.25
C ASN A 633 -6.27 -7.32 3.33
N GLY A 634 -6.81 -7.36 4.54
CA GLY A 634 -6.38 -8.15 5.68
C GLY A 634 -7.51 -8.26 6.71
N TYR A 635 -7.24 -8.85 7.87
CA TYR A 635 -8.24 -9.06 8.90
C TYR A 635 -8.52 -7.77 9.69
N MET A 636 -9.76 -7.31 9.59
CA MET A 636 -10.29 -6.16 10.31
C MET A 636 -11.80 -6.30 10.52
N TYR A 637 -12.35 -5.51 11.44
CA TYR A 637 -13.78 -5.38 11.69
C TYR A 637 -14.31 -4.11 10.99
N PRO A 638 -15.08 -4.24 9.90
CA PRO A 638 -15.62 -3.08 9.18
C PRO A 638 -16.41 -2.12 10.06
N SER A 639 -17.10 -2.64 11.08
CA SER A 639 -17.84 -1.86 12.08
C SER A 639 -17.00 -0.95 12.97
N LYS A 640 -15.73 -1.31 13.18
CA LYS A 640 -14.78 -0.56 14.02
C LYS A 640 -13.82 0.28 13.18
N PHE A 641 -13.82 0.10 11.86
CA PHE A 641 -12.95 0.83 10.94
C PHE A 641 -13.43 2.28 10.73
N PRO A 642 -12.55 3.30 10.80
CA PRO A 642 -12.93 4.67 10.52
C PRO A 642 -13.62 4.83 9.16
N SER A 643 -14.77 5.50 9.18
CA SER A 643 -15.68 5.56 8.05
C SER A 643 -15.03 6.15 6.79
N ASP A 644 -14.24 7.19 6.97
CA ASP A 644 -13.43 7.87 5.96
C ASP A 644 -12.32 6.97 5.39
N LYS A 645 -11.61 6.24 6.25
CA LYS A 645 -10.55 5.29 5.82
C LYS A 645 -11.11 4.05 5.14
N LEU A 646 -12.32 3.61 5.48
CA LEU A 646 -12.95 2.44 4.87
C LEU A 646 -13.23 2.62 3.37
N ASN A 647 -13.43 3.87 2.91
CA ASN A 647 -13.65 4.13 1.48
C ASN A 647 -12.39 3.87 0.64
N SER A 648 -11.22 4.34 1.07
CA SER A 648 -9.96 4.07 0.36
C SER A 648 -9.57 2.59 0.47
N TYR A 649 -9.86 1.99 1.63
CA TYR A 649 -9.60 0.57 1.86
C TYR A 649 -10.35 -0.31 0.86
N THR A 650 -11.64 -0.08 0.65
CA THR A 650 -12.45 -0.88 -0.29
C THR A 650 -12.12 -0.56 -1.76
N GLU A 651 -11.57 0.60 -2.07
CA GLU A 651 -11.09 0.94 -3.41
C GLU A 651 -9.83 0.14 -3.79
N ILE A 652 -8.87 0.04 -2.87
CA ILE A 652 -7.69 -0.83 -3.03
C ILE A 652 -8.12 -2.29 -3.16
N LEU A 653 -9.06 -2.72 -2.32
CA LEU A 653 -9.60 -4.07 -2.36
C LEU A 653 -10.25 -4.37 -3.73
N ASN A 654 -11.04 -3.44 -4.27
CA ASN A 654 -11.67 -3.58 -5.58
C ASN A 654 -10.65 -3.74 -6.71
N ASP A 655 -9.54 -3.00 -6.69
CA ASP A 655 -8.47 -3.16 -7.69
C ASP A 655 -7.81 -4.55 -7.60
N TYR A 656 -7.49 -5.00 -6.38
CA TYR A 656 -6.98 -6.36 -6.15
C TYR A 656 -7.97 -7.43 -6.64
N MET A 657 -9.24 -7.31 -6.27
CA MET A 657 -10.30 -8.27 -6.65
C MET A 657 -10.43 -8.38 -8.17
N GLY A 658 -10.31 -7.26 -8.89
CA GLY A 658 -10.30 -7.25 -10.36
C GLY A 658 -9.05 -7.92 -10.98
N LYS A 659 -7.90 -7.83 -10.32
CA LYS A 659 -6.65 -8.49 -10.77
C LYS A 659 -6.67 -9.99 -10.57
N CYS A 660 -7.36 -10.48 -9.54
CA CYS A 660 -7.35 -11.89 -9.14
C CYS A 660 -8.65 -12.63 -9.44
N ASP A 661 -9.65 -11.94 -10.01
CA ASP A 661 -10.96 -12.52 -10.35
C ASP A 661 -11.68 -13.09 -9.11
N GLN A 662 -11.49 -12.47 -7.94
CA GLN A 662 -12.19 -12.80 -6.69
C GLN A 662 -13.33 -11.81 -6.50
N ASN A 663 -14.58 -12.21 -6.73
CA ASN A 663 -15.70 -11.25 -6.78
C ASN A 663 -16.48 -11.09 -5.47
N TYR A 664 -16.21 -11.93 -4.47
CA TYR A 664 -16.93 -11.91 -3.19
C TYR A 664 -15.96 -11.78 -2.03
N VAL A 665 -16.42 -11.10 -0.97
CA VAL A 665 -15.67 -10.92 0.27
C VAL A 665 -16.39 -11.66 1.39
N LEU A 666 -15.65 -12.50 2.12
CA LEU A 666 -16.09 -13.05 3.39
C LEU A 666 -15.83 -12.00 4.48
N ILE A 667 -16.86 -11.62 5.21
CA ILE A 667 -16.79 -10.64 6.30
C ILE A 667 -16.93 -11.38 7.62
N LEU A 668 -16.07 -11.05 8.58
CA LEU A 668 -16.22 -11.42 9.99
C LEU A 668 -16.30 -10.14 10.80
N ASP A 669 -17.41 -9.95 11.52
CA ASP A 669 -17.67 -8.71 12.26
C ASP A 669 -18.67 -8.94 13.42
N ASP A 670 -18.82 -7.94 14.28
CA ASP A 670 -19.64 -7.96 15.49
C ASP A 670 -21.07 -7.46 15.21
N GLU A 671 -22.02 -8.38 15.00
CA GLU A 671 -23.46 -8.09 14.96
C GLU A 671 -23.91 -7.02 13.93
N THR A 672 -23.19 -6.91 12.81
CA THR A 672 -23.38 -5.83 11.84
C THR A 672 -24.12 -6.21 10.56
N LEU A 673 -24.74 -7.39 10.47
CA LEU A 673 -25.41 -7.82 9.23
C LEU A 673 -26.34 -6.74 8.66
N TYR A 674 -27.11 -6.02 9.49
CA TYR A 674 -28.06 -5.00 9.03
C TYR A 674 -27.45 -3.60 8.80
N ARG A 675 -26.15 -3.41 8.99
CA ARG A 675 -25.45 -2.12 8.80
C ARG A 675 -25.16 -1.84 7.32
N LYS A 676 -26.22 -1.56 6.57
CA LYS A 676 -26.15 -1.26 5.13
C LYS A 676 -25.20 -0.11 4.80
N ASP A 677 -25.06 0.87 5.69
CA ASP A 677 -24.12 1.99 5.56
C ASP A 677 -22.64 1.54 5.48
N ILE A 678 -22.31 0.40 6.09
CA ILE A 678 -20.98 -0.22 5.98
C ILE A 678 -20.88 -0.97 4.66
N TRP A 679 -21.86 -1.81 4.35
CA TRP A 679 -21.85 -2.66 3.15
C TRP A 679 -21.88 -1.87 1.85
N ASP A 680 -22.56 -0.72 1.83
CA ASP A 680 -22.61 0.15 0.66
C ASP A 680 -21.21 0.64 0.25
N LYS A 681 -20.24 0.68 1.17
CA LYS A 681 -18.84 1.02 0.84
C LYS A 681 -18.08 -0.09 0.12
N TYR A 682 -18.48 -1.35 0.33
CA TYR A 682 -17.95 -2.50 -0.40
C TYR A 682 -18.68 -2.64 -1.74
N THR A 683 -20.01 -2.74 -1.68
CA THR A 683 -20.85 -3.11 -2.82
C THR A 683 -20.99 -2.02 -3.88
N LYS A 684 -20.60 -0.77 -3.60
CA LYS A 684 -20.52 0.29 -4.62
C LYS A 684 -19.51 -0.01 -5.73
N HIS A 685 -18.55 -0.90 -5.46
CA HIS A 685 -17.42 -1.18 -6.35
C HIS A 685 -17.74 -2.28 -7.37
N ASN A 686 -17.28 -2.13 -8.60
CA ASN A 686 -17.68 -3.02 -9.71
C ASN A 686 -17.15 -4.46 -9.58
N ASN A 687 -15.98 -4.67 -8.99
CA ASN A 687 -15.40 -6.02 -8.85
C ASN A 687 -15.87 -6.74 -7.57
N ILE A 688 -16.70 -6.09 -6.74
CA ILE A 688 -17.28 -6.68 -5.53
C ILE A 688 -18.75 -6.96 -5.80
N ASP A 689 -19.10 -8.21 -6.11
CA ASP A 689 -20.45 -8.62 -6.53
C ASP A 689 -21.39 -8.99 -5.38
N GLY A 690 -20.87 -9.12 -4.17
CA GLY A 690 -21.64 -9.39 -2.95
C GLY A 690 -20.73 -9.79 -1.79
N LEU A 691 -21.33 -10.02 -0.64
CA LEU A 691 -20.63 -10.34 0.60
C LEU A 691 -21.19 -11.62 1.22
N PHE A 692 -20.30 -12.47 1.74
CA PHE A 692 -20.65 -13.50 2.71
C PHE A 692 -20.40 -12.96 4.11
N TYR A 693 -21.31 -13.20 5.05
CA TYR A 693 -21.23 -12.60 6.39
C TYR A 693 -21.18 -13.66 7.50
N LEU A 694 -20.19 -13.52 8.37
CA LEU A 694 -19.98 -14.28 9.59
C LEU A 694 -20.08 -13.34 10.79
N ASN A 695 -20.78 -13.77 11.83
CA ASN A 695 -20.82 -13.04 13.10
C ASN A 695 -19.74 -13.57 14.06
N TYR A 696 -18.90 -12.68 14.59
CA TYR A 696 -17.72 -13.08 15.39
C TYR A 696 -18.05 -14.03 16.55
N ASN A 697 -19.03 -13.68 17.40
CA ASN A 697 -19.40 -14.52 18.55
C ASN A 697 -19.86 -15.94 18.17
N LYS A 698 -20.51 -16.06 17.01
CA LYS A 698 -21.00 -17.32 16.46
C LYS A 698 -21.34 -17.12 14.99
N ASN A 699 -20.56 -17.75 14.11
CA ASN A 699 -20.56 -17.45 12.67
C ASN A 699 -21.95 -17.50 12.01
N ASN A 700 -22.85 -18.38 12.44
CA ASN A 700 -24.19 -18.53 11.88
C ASN A 700 -25.33 -17.89 12.70
N SER A 701 -25.06 -16.89 13.55
CA SER A 701 -26.07 -16.20 14.37
C SER A 701 -27.29 -15.69 13.61
N TYR A 702 -27.16 -15.43 12.30
CA TYR A 702 -28.23 -14.89 11.47
C TYR A 702 -28.98 -15.93 10.62
N SER A 703 -28.61 -17.22 10.72
CA SER A 703 -29.37 -18.33 10.11
C SER A 703 -29.65 -18.17 8.61
N GLY A 704 -28.70 -17.60 7.85
CA GLY A 704 -28.84 -17.39 6.41
C GLY A 704 -29.78 -16.27 6.01
N LYS A 705 -30.03 -15.31 6.90
CA LYS A 705 -30.65 -14.02 6.52
C LYS A 705 -29.77 -13.30 5.50
N THR A 706 -30.42 -12.65 4.54
CA THR A 706 -29.76 -11.91 3.47
C THR A 706 -30.34 -10.52 3.40
N ILE A 707 -29.47 -9.53 3.23
CA ILE A 707 -29.88 -8.15 2.91
C ILE A 707 -29.28 -7.74 1.56
N TRP A 708 -29.72 -6.59 1.04
CA TRP A 708 -29.26 -6.05 -0.24
C TRP A 708 -28.61 -4.69 -0.07
N SER A 709 -27.43 -4.53 -0.66
CA SER A 709 -26.62 -3.31 -0.65
C SER A 709 -26.14 -3.04 -2.07
N ASN A 710 -26.47 -1.88 -2.63
CA ASN A 710 -26.25 -1.54 -4.05
C ASN A 710 -26.66 -2.66 -5.05
N ASN A 711 -27.83 -3.28 -4.84
CA ASN A 711 -28.34 -4.42 -5.62
C ASN A 711 -27.44 -5.67 -5.60
N LYS A 712 -26.63 -5.81 -4.56
CA LYS A 712 -25.75 -6.96 -4.34
C LYS A 712 -26.09 -7.64 -3.00
N PRO A 713 -26.11 -8.97 -2.95
CA PRO A 713 -26.51 -9.69 -1.74
C PRO A 713 -25.41 -9.68 -0.68
N VAL A 714 -25.81 -9.52 0.58
CA VAL A 714 -24.99 -9.78 1.77
C VAL A 714 -25.62 -10.98 2.47
N VAL A 715 -25.04 -12.17 2.27
CA VAL A 715 -25.60 -13.45 2.70
C VAL A 715 -24.91 -13.92 3.97
N SER A 716 -25.65 -13.99 5.07
CA SER A 716 -25.09 -14.54 6.31
C SER A 716 -24.93 -16.05 6.27
N CYS A 717 -24.00 -16.57 7.05
CA CYS A 717 -23.84 -18.01 7.27
C CYS A 717 -25.10 -18.59 7.90
N ARG A 718 -25.53 -19.75 7.38
CA ARG A 718 -26.71 -20.45 7.89
C ARG A 718 -26.34 -21.59 8.82
N ASP A 719 -25.39 -22.42 8.39
CA ASP A 719 -24.94 -23.58 9.14
C ASP A 719 -23.42 -23.60 9.24
N LEU A 720 -22.92 -24.44 10.14
CA LEU A 720 -21.50 -24.64 10.38
C LEU A 720 -21.13 -26.10 10.14
N LEU A 721 -19.88 -26.32 9.77
CA LEU A 721 -19.21 -27.57 10.04
C LEU A 721 -18.08 -27.24 11.02
N TRP A 722 -18.36 -27.38 12.31
CA TRP A 722 -17.50 -26.92 13.39
C TRP A 722 -17.66 -27.80 14.63
N GLY A 723 -16.61 -28.55 14.97
CA GLY A 723 -16.59 -29.43 16.14
C GLY A 723 -16.98 -28.72 17.45
N GLY A 724 -17.95 -29.28 18.17
CA GLY A 724 -18.51 -28.69 19.39
C GLY A 724 -19.68 -27.72 19.17
N LEU A 725 -19.94 -27.28 17.93
CA LEU A 725 -21.09 -26.43 17.58
C LEU A 725 -22.07 -27.14 16.65
N GLU A 726 -21.59 -27.71 15.56
CA GLU A 726 -22.39 -28.45 14.58
C GLU A 726 -21.50 -29.50 13.90
N ASP A 727 -21.83 -30.78 14.12
CA ASP A 727 -21.14 -31.92 13.52
C ASP A 727 -21.75 -32.32 12.15
N GLU A 728 -21.10 -33.25 11.47
CA GLU A 728 -21.48 -33.69 10.12
C GLU A 728 -22.91 -34.23 10.04
N ASN A 729 -23.31 -35.05 11.02
CA ASN A 729 -24.62 -35.69 11.02
C ASN A 729 -25.71 -34.68 11.30
N THR A 730 -25.45 -33.74 12.21
CA THR A 730 -26.35 -32.64 12.54
C THR A 730 -26.53 -31.72 11.33
N LEU A 731 -25.44 -31.36 10.65
CA LEU A 731 -25.48 -30.56 9.43
C LEU A 731 -26.29 -31.23 8.31
N VAL A 732 -26.01 -32.50 8.02
CA VAL A 732 -26.75 -33.29 7.02
C VAL A 732 -28.24 -33.37 7.38
N LYS A 733 -28.57 -33.59 8.65
CA LYS A 733 -29.95 -33.63 9.14
C LYS A 733 -30.63 -32.28 8.95
N ASN A 734 -30.00 -31.17 9.36
CA ASN A 734 -30.55 -29.83 9.28
C ASN A 734 -30.90 -29.45 7.83
N ILE A 735 -30.01 -29.72 6.88
CA ILE A 735 -30.25 -29.44 5.45
C ILE A 735 -31.40 -30.30 4.91
N ASN A 736 -31.42 -31.60 5.20
CA ASN A 736 -32.49 -32.49 4.75
C ASN A 736 -33.85 -32.14 5.38
N GLU A 737 -33.90 -31.71 6.63
CA GLU A 737 -35.12 -31.23 7.27
C GLU A 737 -35.70 -29.98 6.57
N ARG A 738 -34.85 -29.07 6.09
CA ARG A 738 -35.30 -27.92 5.29
C ARG A 738 -35.89 -28.35 3.95
N VAL A 739 -35.26 -29.30 3.28
CA VAL A 739 -35.82 -29.90 2.05
C VAL A 739 -37.18 -30.54 2.33
N ASN A 740 -37.33 -31.28 3.43
CA ASN A 740 -38.59 -31.91 3.83
C ASN A 740 -39.69 -30.89 4.19
N LYS A 741 -39.31 -29.70 4.68
CA LYS A 741 -40.21 -28.55 4.90
C LYS A 741 -40.55 -27.79 3.62
N GLY A 742 -40.02 -28.20 2.46
CA GLY A 742 -40.31 -27.61 1.16
C GLY A 742 -39.41 -26.44 0.76
N PHE A 743 -38.30 -26.18 1.47
CA PHE A 743 -37.37 -25.09 1.16
C PHE A 743 -36.52 -25.43 -0.08
N THR A 744 -37.18 -25.41 -1.24
CA THR A 744 -36.67 -25.88 -2.53
C THR A 744 -37.04 -24.94 -3.69
N ASN A 745 -37.75 -23.86 -3.41
CA ASN A 745 -38.08 -22.83 -4.39
C ASN A 745 -36.87 -21.89 -4.57
N LYS A 746 -36.28 -21.86 -5.76
CA LYS A 746 -35.07 -21.07 -6.02
C LYS A 746 -35.28 -19.55 -5.91
N LYS A 747 -36.53 -19.08 -5.88
CA LYS A 747 -36.86 -17.66 -5.68
C LYS A 747 -36.91 -17.25 -4.22
N ASP A 748 -36.83 -18.20 -3.29
CA ASP A 748 -36.85 -17.96 -1.86
C ASP A 748 -35.46 -18.19 -1.26
N ILE A 749 -34.96 -17.22 -0.50
CA ILE A 749 -33.68 -17.30 0.21
C ILE A 749 -33.63 -18.45 1.23
N THR A 750 -34.79 -18.94 1.69
CA THR A 750 -34.85 -20.12 2.56
C THR A 750 -34.33 -21.40 1.87
N SER A 751 -34.26 -21.44 0.54
CA SER A 751 -33.73 -22.57 -0.25
C SER A 751 -32.21 -22.56 -0.45
N TYR A 752 -31.50 -21.65 0.21
CA TYR A 752 -30.05 -21.45 0.07
C TYR A 752 -29.33 -21.57 1.41
N THR A 753 -28.32 -22.43 1.50
CA THR A 753 -27.50 -22.64 2.70
C THR A 753 -26.02 -22.38 2.41
N PHE A 754 -25.49 -21.31 3.00
CA PHE A 754 -24.05 -21.11 3.14
C PHE A 754 -23.57 -21.82 4.42
N VAL A 755 -22.64 -22.76 4.26
CA VAL A 755 -21.94 -23.47 5.33
C VAL A 755 -20.51 -22.96 5.47
N CYS A 756 -20.15 -22.48 6.67
CA CYS A 756 -18.76 -22.17 7.02
C CYS A 756 -18.09 -23.41 7.62
N VAL A 757 -16.96 -23.84 7.05
CA VAL A 757 -16.19 -25.01 7.49
C VAL A 757 -15.00 -24.55 8.31
N HIS A 758 -14.98 -24.91 9.59
CA HIS A 758 -13.89 -24.53 10.50
C HIS A 758 -12.70 -25.46 10.36
N VAL A 759 -11.60 -24.93 9.81
CA VAL A 759 -10.41 -25.71 9.42
C VAL A 759 -9.71 -26.38 10.60
N TRP A 760 -9.82 -25.85 11.82
CA TRP A 760 -9.11 -26.40 12.99
C TRP A 760 -9.83 -27.54 13.68
N SER A 761 -11.11 -27.78 13.37
CA SER A 761 -11.88 -28.92 13.90
C SER A 761 -12.34 -29.89 12.83
N ASN A 762 -12.10 -29.59 11.55
CA ASN A 762 -12.52 -30.41 10.42
C ASN A 762 -11.45 -30.50 9.32
N THR A 763 -11.43 -31.64 8.67
CA THR A 763 -10.59 -31.98 7.52
C THR A 763 -11.46 -32.18 6.29
N MET A 764 -10.81 -32.35 5.13
CA MET A 764 -11.48 -32.69 3.88
C MET A 764 -12.27 -34.01 3.96
N ASN A 765 -11.92 -34.92 4.88
CA ASN A 765 -12.68 -36.15 5.11
C ASN A 765 -14.09 -35.84 5.64
N ASN A 766 -14.21 -34.89 6.55
CA ASN A 766 -15.48 -34.46 7.13
C ASN A 766 -16.36 -33.80 6.05
N VAL A 767 -15.75 -32.93 5.23
CA VAL A 767 -16.45 -32.27 4.10
C VAL A 767 -16.90 -33.31 3.07
N GLN A 768 -16.02 -34.23 2.67
CA GLN A 768 -16.37 -35.33 1.76
C GLN A 768 -17.52 -36.18 2.29
N TYR A 769 -17.52 -36.51 3.58
CA TYR A 769 -18.59 -37.27 4.22
C TYR A 769 -19.93 -36.52 4.12
N VAL A 770 -19.96 -35.26 4.53
CA VAL A 770 -21.17 -34.41 4.46
C VAL A 770 -21.67 -34.32 3.02
N VAL A 771 -20.81 -33.97 2.06
CA VAL A 771 -21.21 -33.81 0.66
C VAL A 771 -21.71 -35.13 0.08
N SER A 772 -21.08 -36.26 0.39
CA SER A 772 -21.55 -37.59 -0.05
C SER A 772 -22.96 -37.87 0.45
N LYS A 773 -23.22 -37.56 1.73
CA LYS A 773 -24.53 -37.76 2.35
C LYS A 773 -25.60 -36.81 1.81
N LEU A 774 -25.25 -35.57 1.51
CA LEU A 774 -26.17 -34.63 0.88
C LEU A 774 -26.52 -35.04 -0.55
N ASN A 775 -25.55 -35.59 -1.29
CA ASN A 775 -25.77 -36.07 -2.67
C ASN A 775 -26.71 -37.30 -2.74
N GLU A 776 -26.94 -38.01 -1.64
CA GLU A 776 -27.99 -39.05 -1.57
C GLU A 776 -29.40 -38.45 -1.70
N ASN A 777 -29.59 -37.15 -1.40
CA ASN A 777 -30.85 -36.46 -1.60
C ASN A 777 -30.91 -35.80 -2.99
N PRO A 778 -31.79 -36.26 -3.90
CA PRO A 778 -31.87 -35.73 -5.27
C PRO A 778 -32.35 -34.27 -5.34
N LYS A 779 -32.81 -33.68 -4.22
CA LYS A 779 -33.23 -32.29 -4.12
C LYS A 779 -32.18 -31.37 -3.49
N VAL A 780 -30.94 -31.82 -3.27
CA VAL A 780 -29.84 -30.96 -2.79
C VAL A 780 -28.81 -30.77 -3.91
N ARG A 781 -28.28 -29.55 -4.04
CA ARG A 781 -27.22 -29.22 -5.01
C ARG A 781 -26.07 -28.50 -4.30
N VAL A 782 -24.88 -29.12 -4.31
CA VAL A 782 -23.65 -28.50 -3.82
C VAL A 782 -22.98 -27.73 -4.96
N VAL A 783 -22.86 -26.41 -4.78
CA VAL A 783 -22.37 -25.47 -5.80
C VAL A 783 -21.19 -24.65 -5.26
N THR A 784 -20.44 -24.01 -6.15
CA THR A 784 -19.40 -23.05 -5.76
C THR A 784 -20.01 -21.78 -5.16
N PRO A 785 -19.26 -21.02 -4.33
CA PRO A 785 -19.69 -19.71 -3.84
C PRO A 785 -20.13 -18.74 -4.95
N ASN A 786 -19.42 -18.69 -6.09
CA ASN A 786 -19.82 -17.87 -7.23
C ASN A 786 -21.21 -18.27 -7.77
N ASN A 787 -21.42 -19.55 -8.08
CA ASN A 787 -22.71 -20.04 -8.60
C ASN A 787 -23.83 -19.82 -7.57
N PHE A 788 -23.53 -20.01 -6.28
CA PHE A 788 -24.47 -19.77 -5.19
C PHE A 788 -24.95 -18.31 -5.15
N MET A 789 -24.02 -17.35 -5.24
CA MET A 789 -24.34 -15.93 -5.22
C MET A 789 -25.03 -15.49 -6.51
N ASP A 790 -24.64 -16.02 -7.67
CA ASP A 790 -25.28 -15.77 -8.95
C ASP A 790 -26.74 -16.23 -8.98
N LEU A 791 -27.02 -17.42 -8.42
CA LEU A 791 -28.38 -17.93 -8.27
C LEU A 791 -29.23 -17.01 -7.40
N ILE A 792 -28.71 -16.55 -6.26
CA ILE A 792 -29.41 -15.62 -5.37
C ILE A 792 -29.69 -14.31 -6.11
N LYS A 793 -28.66 -13.71 -6.72
CA LYS A 793 -28.74 -12.44 -7.47
C LYS A 793 -29.77 -12.50 -8.60
N LYS A 794 -29.85 -13.63 -9.31
CA LYS A 794 -30.75 -13.82 -10.45
C LYS A 794 -32.19 -14.15 -10.06
N ASN A 795 -32.39 -14.97 -9.03
CA ASN A 795 -33.68 -15.60 -8.77
C ASN A 795 -34.45 -15.04 -7.56
N VAL A 796 -33.76 -14.53 -6.54
CA VAL A 796 -34.41 -14.07 -5.30
C VAL A 796 -34.87 -12.62 -5.48
N SER A 797 -36.13 -12.33 -5.13
CA SER A 797 -36.71 -10.99 -5.34
C SER A 797 -36.08 -9.93 -4.44
N HIS A 798 -35.82 -8.76 -5.02
CA HIS A 798 -35.18 -7.59 -4.39
C HIS A 798 -36.16 -6.68 -3.61
N ASN A 799 -37.42 -7.10 -3.46
CA ASN A 799 -38.49 -6.23 -2.99
C ASN A 799 -38.53 -6.12 -1.46
N TYR A 800 -38.13 -4.94 -0.97
CA TYR A 800 -38.45 -4.28 0.32
C TYR A 800 -38.17 -5.04 1.62
N ILE A 801 -37.12 -4.62 2.33
CA ILE A 801 -37.24 -4.10 3.71
C ILE A 801 -36.48 -2.80 3.80
#